data_AF-A0A1G1BRA9-F1
#
_entry.id   AF-A0A1G1BRA9-F1
#
_cell.length_a   1.000
_cell.length_b   1.000
_cell.length_c   1.000
_cell.angle_alpha   90.00
_cell.angle_beta   90.00
_cell.angle_gamma   90.00
#
_symmetry.space_group_name_H-M   'P 1'
#
loop_
_entity.id
_entity.type
_entity.pdbx_description
1 polymer ?
#
loop_
_entity_poly.entity_id
_entity_poly.type
_entity_poly.pdbx_seq_one_letter_code
_entity_poly.pdbx_strand_id
1 'polypeptide(L)'
;MVWSPAYAPQAPSVQWYDSFTAALDAAAKDSRPILLHVLQSFDVSSVVIREWLMTEPRLVPALRGFHCVSVPADHAALKGKEYPRCAAAILGPDGALRAVVRDAPFRDEFVARFLETVADPRAPGELRAAALAQPQDVALVLKAADYSSSAGQLPEAVQVLSAAADTLKDAPAAVVVRNRLECYRAYAPGWVWSRFQSGMPVFEQFGQNKVDEKAFQAALDATRAAAQAMLDGEGFQAIGAALEGLQRAGEAPRPSDAYRAAFEALGGAVKAVGEQGLTDLRAFLDTGKGEPDDRTDACQTYLRQIMYAPEKEAEAVKFTRELIGRLTDEREFLALLPLLVEAVIQLDMENEHLQLAERVVHSAAHSPAAASGNLKLADRAVEQGDLPRAYQCWDAAEQAATGQCEALRRAACAARALVDASASPNRTRWARRKAADAVVLVPDAGAFLDALGRWTEDEFFPILFQDDAYAPRFIEAYQPKTVYLAPASGTAAVDLDVARRAVLAAWSAKGFAGVSAAASSDLVERLKELGEKPMGTVFVQPTAGEALGGIALAAGRFQGLEPIACPKNHTAQIGRAEIGELASQIRAGLALYDLPEADGRWAAITLAADVPFRCTGTEFPKWGSSGAVDDYLGRFDDSTRYAVVGRLLGDAPRAIYQAMCSLFLVPDRALFFNNYGTDPKTIWGWYRTAESAALFAKRMPTDEVHTPENTVAKFRALTTPWNRYGMMFINSSGGATSWSVGGGGGNTDDSPVGVSCAIHIIHSGSAADPYNPDTLAGRAIWGGAYWYFGSTAEPFLAAFQPVCNSVPRVLAGAPYAAIFRQRTDDRFWSPWRLMIVGDPLFCLRSEPVSRTEYQPAQGETRLELAPGGVDLVALRTAVRLGDGVAARQIVDAAGPAAPWLLNDGDALALAVTCLLRQEAYAQVTELFQAAAEEARKQPTARIGARAATAALFAKALEAKDVPALTKNLCDMGATGAPPDFILRHVRTALDGAPLKTNLEMCESFLDGLLAAPELAACKVKLELDRARGRVTAIVDKPALSAEDVGAALTALQAWLDLKPPEREIKDLLKKFKDAYLKKLPGATVEAFGDELRKLKAADPVQARVIGEFLRPAQ
;
A
#
# COMPACT_ATOMS: atom_id res chain seq x y z
N MET A 1 20.90 -2.54 -41.51
CA MET A 1 21.27 -2.63 -40.08
C MET A 1 20.46 -1.59 -39.33
N VAL A 2 19.40 -2.02 -38.64
CA VAL A 2 18.61 -1.15 -37.76
C VAL A 2 19.11 -1.45 -36.34
N TRP A 3 19.71 -0.46 -35.68
CA TRP A 3 20.19 -0.56 -34.31
C TRP A 3 19.27 0.29 -33.43
N SER A 4 18.64 -0.35 -32.43
CA SER A 4 17.73 0.30 -31.48
C SER A 4 18.52 1.11 -30.44
N PRO A 5 18.17 2.37 -30.12
CA PRO A 5 18.91 3.20 -29.17
C PRO A 5 18.73 2.77 -27.69
N ALA A 6 17.95 1.73 -27.41
CA ALA A 6 17.61 1.32 -26.04
C ALA A 6 18.79 0.72 -25.23
N TYR A 7 20.00 0.62 -25.81
CA TYR A 7 21.16 -0.03 -25.19
C TYR A 7 22.44 0.83 -25.32
N ALA A 8 22.60 1.89 -24.51
CA ALA A 8 23.93 2.41 -24.14
C ALA A 8 23.84 3.36 -22.92
N PRO A 9 24.34 2.97 -21.73
CA PRO A 9 24.32 3.82 -20.54
C PRO A 9 25.60 4.67 -20.33
N GLN A 10 26.45 4.90 -21.33
CA GLN A 10 27.61 5.81 -21.21
C GLN A 10 27.82 6.63 -22.48
N ALA A 11 28.39 7.84 -22.33
CA ALA A 11 28.62 8.81 -23.41
C ALA A 11 29.19 8.12 -24.67
N PRO A 12 28.65 8.41 -25.87
CA PRO A 12 29.09 7.74 -27.10
C PRO A 12 30.58 7.99 -27.35
N SER A 13 31.31 6.95 -27.79
CA SER A 13 32.70 7.13 -28.19
C SER A 13 32.80 8.07 -29.39
N VAL A 14 33.94 8.76 -29.57
CA VAL A 14 34.23 9.61 -30.74
C VAL A 14 33.94 8.86 -32.06
N GLN A 15 34.18 7.55 -32.07
CA GLN A 15 33.95 6.66 -33.20
C GLN A 15 32.46 6.51 -33.58
N TRP A 16 31.56 6.63 -32.61
CA TRP A 16 30.11 6.67 -32.84
C TRP A 16 29.70 7.98 -33.52
N TYR A 17 30.22 9.12 -33.05
CA TYR A 17 29.96 10.43 -33.66
C TYR A 17 30.48 10.50 -35.09
N ASP A 18 31.67 9.95 -35.37
CA ASP A 18 32.23 9.91 -36.72
C ASP A 18 31.39 9.03 -37.67
N SER A 19 30.93 7.88 -37.19
CA SER A 19 30.09 6.95 -37.98
C SER A 19 28.70 7.52 -38.24
N PHE A 20 28.12 8.21 -37.26
CA PHE A 20 26.83 8.89 -37.40
C PHE A 20 26.92 10.11 -38.33
N THR A 21 28.00 10.88 -38.23
CA THR A 21 28.28 12.01 -39.13
C THR A 21 28.49 11.54 -40.57
N ALA A 22 29.21 10.44 -40.78
CA ALA A 22 29.39 9.85 -42.11
C ALA A 22 28.06 9.35 -42.72
N ALA A 23 27.17 8.78 -41.90
CA ALA A 23 25.84 8.35 -42.33
C ALA A 23 24.93 9.54 -42.70
N LEU A 24 24.99 10.63 -41.93
CA LEU A 24 24.27 11.88 -42.25
C LEU A 24 24.82 12.57 -43.50
N ASP A 25 26.15 12.59 -43.69
CA ASP A 25 26.79 13.13 -44.91
C ASP A 25 26.42 12.32 -46.16
N ALA A 26 26.30 11.00 -46.04
CA ALA A 26 25.82 10.15 -47.12
C ALA A 26 24.33 10.40 -47.42
N ALA A 27 23.48 10.46 -46.39
CA ALA A 27 22.05 10.74 -46.53
C ALA A 27 21.76 12.14 -47.11
N ALA A 28 22.57 13.14 -46.73
CA ALA A 28 22.46 14.51 -47.23
C ALA A 28 22.85 14.65 -48.71
N LYS A 29 23.74 13.77 -49.22
CA LYS A 29 24.13 13.74 -50.64
C LYS A 29 23.12 13.05 -51.53
N ASP A 30 22.40 12.03 -51.03
CA ASP A 30 21.59 11.15 -51.88
C ASP A 30 20.10 11.50 -51.98
N SER A 31 19.45 12.09 -50.95
CA SER A 31 18.19 12.86 -51.09
C SER A 31 17.61 13.35 -49.75
N ARG A 32 16.94 14.51 -49.79
CA ARG A 32 16.24 15.15 -48.65
C ARG A 32 15.27 14.23 -47.86
N PRO A 33 14.48 13.32 -48.49
CA PRO A 33 13.57 12.42 -47.79
C PRO A 33 14.26 11.39 -46.89
N ILE A 34 15.46 10.92 -47.26
CA ILE A 34 16.22 9.95 -46.46
C ILE A 34 16.72 10.63 -45.17
N LEU A 35 17.23 11.86 -45.28
CA LEU A 35 17.63 12.66 -44.12
C LEU A 35 16.43 12.92 -43.17
N LEU A 36 15.24 13.15 -43.73
CA LEU A 36 14.01 13.34 -42.95
C LEU A 36 13.62 12.06 -42.19
N HIS A 37 13.70 10.91 -42.85
CA HIS A 37 13.36 9.62 -42.24
C HIS A 37 14.37 9.22 -41.15
N VAL A 38 15.66 9.52 -41.37
CA VAL A 38 16.71 9.35 -40.34
C VAL A 38 16.40 10.23 -39.13
N LEU A 39 16.12 11.53 -39.31
CA LEU A 39 15.83 12.44 -38.18
C LEU A 39 14.52 12.11 -37.46
N GLN A 40 13.51 11.58 -38.16
CA GLN A 40 12.24 11.12 -37.56
C GLN A 40 12.38 9.83 -36.74
N SER A 41 13.42 9.03 -37.02
CA SER A 41 13.65 7.75 -36.35
C SER A 41 14.49 7.87 -35.07
N PHE A 42 15.06 9.05 -34.79
CA PHE A 42 15.77 9.35 -33.55
C PHE A 42 14.95 10.30 -32.66
N ASP A 43 14.82 9.98 -31.37
CA ASP A 43 14.16 10.85 -30.40
C ASP A 43 15.05 12.06 -30.09
N VAL A 44 14.82 13.16 -30.82
CA VAL A 44 15.61 14.40 -30.73
C VAL A 44 15.29 15.22 -29.45
N SER A 45 14.46 14.70 -28.54
CA SER A 45 14.15 15.36 -27.26
C SER A 45 15.35 15.38 -26.28
N SER A 46 16.40 14.59 -26.54
CA SER A 46 17.65 14.62 -25.80
C SER A 46 18.39 15.95 -25.98
N VAL A 47 18.53 16.71 -24.88
CA VAL A 47 19.27 17.99 -24.81
C VAL A 47 20.68 17.87 -25.39
N VAL A 48 21.33 16.71 -25.24
CA VAL A 48 22.73 16.48 -25.68
C VAL A 48 22.84 16.36 -27.21
N ILE A 49 21.90 15.67 -27.86
CA ILE A 49 21.87 15.56 -29.33
C ILE A 49 21.52 16.91 -29.96
N ARG A 50 20.66 17.68 -29.28
CA ARG A 50 20.23 19.02 -29.69
C ARG A 50 21.38 20.04 -29.65
N GLU A 51 22.22 20.02 -28.62
CA GLU A 51 23.40 20.90 -28.54
C GLU A 51 24.51 20.51 -29.55
N TRP A 52 24.72 19.21 -29.78
CA TRP A 52 25.72 18.73 -30.73
C TRP A 52 25.37 19.07 -32.20
N LEU A 53 24.12 18.86 -32.62
CA LEU A 53 23.64 19.22 -33.98
C LEU A 53 23.78 20.72 -34.28
N MET A 54 23.77 21.56 -33.25
CA MET A 54 23.87 23.02 -33.36
C MET A 54 25.30 23.53 -33.39
N THR A 55 26.30 22.70 -33.06
CA THR A 55 27.71 23.09 -32.96
C THR A 55 28.59 22.49 -34.07
N GLU A 56 28.11 21.49 -34.82
CA GLU A 56 28.86 20.86 -35.93
C GLU A 56 28.78 21.68 -37.24
N PRO A 57 29.85 22.38 -37.66
CA PRO A 57 29.80 23.35 -38.76
C PRO A 57 29.47 22.73 -40.12
N ARG A 58 29.68 21.42 -40.30
CA ARG A 58 29.45 20.70 -41.56
C ARG A 58 27.97 20.48 -41.88
N LEU A 59 27.10 20.42 -40.86
CA LEU A 59 25.66 20.17 -41.03
C LEU A 59 24.84 21.46 -41.24
N VAL A 60 25.42 22.62 -40.91
CA VAL A 60 24.77 23.94 -41.01
C VAL A 60 24.26 24.27 -42.43
N PRO A 61 24.98 23.97 -43.53
CA PRO A 61 24.47 24.23 -44.88
C PRO A 61 23.27 23.36 -45.29
N ALA A 62 23.19 22.11 -44.81
CA ALA A 62 22.07 21.20 -45.08
C ALA A 62 20.79 21.60 -44.33
N LEU A 63 20.95 22.26 -43.18
CA LEU A 63 19.86 22.75 -42.33
C LEU A 63 19.36 24.16 -42.69
N ARG A 64 20.05 24.90 -43.57
CA ARG A 64 19.67 26.27 -43.98
C ARG A 64 18.31 26.42 -44.68
N GLY A 65 17.63 25.32 -45.04
CA GLY A 65 16.25 25.32 -45.53
C GLY A 65 15.18 25.13 -44.44
N PHE A 66 15.59 24.90 -43.20
CA PHE A 66 14.70 24.78 -42.04
C PHE A 66 14.90 26.04 -41.18
N HIS A 67 13.98 27.00 -41.28
CA HIS A 67 14.01 28.19 -40.43
C HIS A 67 13.61 27.81 -38.99
N CYS A 68 14.58 27.39 -38.18
CA CYS A 68 14.48 27.44 -36.73
C CYS A 68 14.72 28.89 -36.28
N VAL A 69 13.69 29.55 -35.77
CA VAL A 69 13.84 30.81 -35.04
C VAL A 69 13.64 30.52 -33.56
N SER A 70 14.71 30.54 -32.78
CA SER A 70 14.65 30.87 -31.35
C SER A 70 15.59 32.06 -31.10
N VAL A 71 15.02 33.13 -30.56
CA VAL A 71 15.77 34.29 -30.04
C VAL A 71 16.32 33.92 -28.64
N PRO A 72 17.51 34.41 -28.23
CA PRO A 72 18.12 34.05 -26.94
C PRO A 72 17.25 34.43 -25.73
N ALA A 73 17.45 33.70 -24.62
CA ALA A 73 16.66 33.71 -23.38
C ALA A 73 16.64 35.04 -22.57
N ASP A 74 17.11 36.15 -23.12
CA ASP A 74 17.12 37.45 -22.41
C ASP A 74 15.98 38.35 -22.89
N HIS A 75 14.84 38.20 -22.21
CA HIS A 75 13.51 38.70 -22.60
C HIS A 75 13.32 40.22 -22.43
N ALA A 76 14.33 40.95 -21.94
CA ALA A 76 14.22 42.38 -21.63
C ALA A 76 14.54 43.32 -22.82
N ALA A 77 15.25 42.84 -23.85
CA ALA A 77 15.80 43.72 -24.89
C ALA A 77 14.90 43.95 -26.12
N LEU A 78 13.78 43.24 -26.27
CA LEU A 78 12.95 43.25 -27.49
C LEU A 78 11.56 43.88 -27.34
N LYS A 79 11.41 44.89 -26.46
CA LYS A 79 10.23 45.75 -26.47
C LYS A 79 10.37 46.82 -27.55
N GLY A 80 9.97 46.52 -28.78
CA GLY A 80 9.98 47.45 -29.91
C GLY A 80 9.49 46.87 -31.24
N LYS A 81 9.34 47.76 -32.24
CA LYS A 81 8.66 47.62 -33.56
C LYS A 81 8.98 46.40 -34.45
N GLU A 82 9.81 45.46 -34.03
CA GLU A 82 10.22 44.30 -34.82
C GLU A 82 9.32 43.06 -34.65
N TYR A 83 8.62 42.93 -33.53
CA TYR A 83 7.74 41.78 -33.25
C TYR A 83 6.57 41.61 -34.24
N PRO A 84 5.86 42.67 -34.68
CA PRO A 84 4.78 42.56 -35.67
C PRO A 84 5.24 42.12 -37.07
N ARG A 85 6.52 42.34 -37.41
CA ARG A 85 7.08 41.95 -38.72
C ARG A 85 7.38 40.46 -38.82
N CYS A 86 7.79 39.82 -37.71
CA CYS A 86 8.01 38.38 -37.67
C CYS A 86 6.69 37.59 -37.76
N ALA A 87 5.63 38.07 -37.10
CA ALA A 87 4.31 37.44 -37.17
C ALA A 87 3.68 37.56 -38.59
N ALA A 88 3.84 38.71 -39.26
CA ALA A 88 3.37 38.91 -40.64
C ALA A 88 4.10 38.02 -41.67
N ALA A 89 5.37 37.68 -41.43
CA ALA A 89 6.14 36.78 -42.29
C ALA A 89 5.73 35.30 -42.14
N ILE A 90 5.20 34.90 -40.97
CA ILE A 90 4.71 33.55 -40.69
C ILE A 90 3.31 33.33 -41.33
N LEU A 91 2.51 34.38 -41.46
CA LEU A 91 1.10 34.33 -41.91
C LEU A 91 0.91 34.70 -43.40
N GLY A 92 1.99 34.76 -44.19
CA GLY A 92 1.95 35.12 -45.61
C GLY A 92 1.10 34.19 -46.50
N PRO A 93 0.70 34.65 -47.70
CA PRO A 93 -0.36 34.03 -48.52
C PRO A 93 -0.02 32.66 -49.15
N ASP A 94 1.23 32.19 -49.08
CA ASP A 94 1.70 31.07 -49.93
C ASP A 94 1.44 29.65 -49.41
N GLY A 95 0.66 29.47 -48.33
CA GLY A 95 0.00 28.18 -47.97
C GLY A 95 0.88 26.95 -47.64
N ALA A 96 2.16 26.92 -47.98
CA ALA A 96 3.02 25.74 -47.89
C ALA A 96 3.44 25.38 -46.44
N LEU A 97 3.52 26.37 -45.54
CA LEU A 97 3.84 26.13 -44.13
C LEU A 97 2.66 25.50 -43.35
N ARG A 98 1.41 25.72 -43.80
CA ARG A 98 0.20 25.23 -43.13
C ARG A 98 0.02 23.71 -43.25
N ALA A 99 0.60 23.10 -44.28
CA ALA A 99 0.60 21.63 -44.44
C ALA A 99 1.64 20.94 -43.53
N VAL A 100 2.77 21.60 -43.24
CA VAL A 100 3.86 21.04 -42.43
C VAL A 100 3.54 21.02 -40.93
N VAL A 101 2.78 22.01 -40.44
CA VAL A 101 2.34 22.09 -39.03
C VAL A 101 1.32 20.99 -38.67
N ARG A 102 0.64 20.39 -39.66
CA ARG A 102 -0.33 19.32 -39.44
C ARG A 102 0.30 18.06 -38.85
N ASP A 103 1.56 17.78 -39.19
CA ASP A 103 2.20 16.48 -38.99
C ASP A 103 3.49 16.56 -38.12
N ALA A 104 3.75 17.68 -37.43
CA ALA A 104 5.02 17.93 -36.70
C ALA A 104 4.91 17.88 -35.15
N PRO A 105 5.97 17.45 -34.43
CA PRO A 105 6.03 17.33 -32.96
C PRO A 105 6.10 18.66 -32.18
N PHE A 106 6.06 19.82 -32.86
CA PHE A 106 6.08 21.17 -32.24
C PHE A 106 4.70 21.82 -32.17
N ARG A 107 3.64 21.02 -32.38
CA ARG A 107 2.24 21.45 -32.47
C ARG A 107 1.77 22.25 -31.24
N ASP A 108 2.20 21.85 -30.04
CA ASP A 108 1.68 22.40 -28.79
C ASP A 108 2.25 23.79 -28.47
N GLU A 109 3.53 24.03 -28.78
CA GLU A 109 4.15 25.36 -28.64
C GLU A 109 3.61 26.36 -29.67
N PHE A 110 3.29 25.89 -30.88
CA PHE A 110 2.65 26.72 -31.90
C PHE A 110 1.22 27.12 -31.50
N VAL A 111 0.44 26.17 -30.97
CA VAL A 111 -0.92 26.45 -30.46
C VAL A 111 -0.86 27.49 -29.34
N ALA A 112 0.06 27.36 -28.38
CA ALA A 112 0.23 28.33 -27.30
C ALA A 112 0.54 29.76 -27.82
N ARG A 113 1.45 29.91 -28.79
CA ARG A 113 1.84 31.22 -29.34
C ARG A 113 0.81 31.83 -30.30
N PHE A 114 0.08 30.98 -31.04
CA PHE A 114 -1.08 31.42 -31.82
C PHE A 114 -2.14 32.04 -30.90
N LEU A 115 -2.37 31.42 -29.74
CA LEU A 115 -3.32 31.92 -28.74
C LEU A 115 -2.88 33.24 -28.11
N GLU A 116 -1.59 33.42 -27.79
CA GLU A 116 -1.07 34.72 -27.34
C GLU A 116 -1.35 35.83 -28.36
N THR A 117 -1.28 35.52 -29.64
CA THR A 117 -1.49 36.50 -30.72
C THR A 117 -2.98 36.83 -30.92
N VAL A 118 -3.86 35.84 -30.80
CA VAL A 118 -5.32 36.03 -30.91
C VAL A 118 -5.89 36.71 -29.66
N ALA A 119 -5.33 36.42 -28.48
CA ALA A 119 -5.77 36.97 -27.20
C ALA A 119 -5.16 38.35 -26.86
N ASP A 120 -4.07 38.80 -27.50
CA ASP A 120 -3.48 40.13 -27.20
C ASP A 120 -4.41 41.26 -27.70
N PRO A 121 -5.01 42.07 -26.79
CA PRO A 121 -5.87 43.18 -27.14
C PRO A 121 -5.16 44.31 -27.90
N ARG A 122 -3.83 44.26 -28.04
CA ARG A 122 -3.00 45.21 -28.78
C ARG A 122 -2.67 44.76 -30.21
N ALA A 123 -2.96 43.51 -30.58
CA ALA A 123 -2.76 43.04 -31.95
C ALA A 123 -3.74 43.77 -32.91
N PRO A 124 -3.32 44.25 -34.11
CA PRO A 124 -4.22 44.94 -35.04
C PRO A 124 -5.42 44.06 -35.41
N GLY A 125 -6.62 44.66 -35.50
CA GLY A 125 -7.87 43.93 -35.81
C GLY A 125 -7.80 43.12 -37.10
N GLU A 126 -7.09 43.63 -38.12
CA GLU A 126 -6.85 42.93 -39.39
C GLU A 126 -5.98 41.67 -39.22
N LEU A 127 -5.05 41.65 -38.25
CA LEU A 127 -4.17 40.51 -37.99
C LEU A 127 -4.93 39.39 -37.27
N ARG A 128 -5.83 39.75 -36.36
CA ARG A 128 -6.74 38.80 -35.69
C ARG A 128 -7.79 38.24 -36.65
N ALA A 129 -8.32 39.09 -37.53
CA ALA A 129 -9.25 38.66 -38.58
C ALA A 129 -8.58 37.74 -39.62
N ALA A 130 -7.35 38.06 -40.05
CA ALA A 130 -6.59 37.22 -40.99
C ALA A 130 -6.17 35.87 -40.39
N ALA A 131 -5.91 35.81 -39.08
CA ALA A 131 -5.61 34.59 -38.35
C ALA A 131 -6.82 33.65 -38.20
N LEU A 132 -8.04 34.13 -38.44
CA LEU A 132 -9.30 33.38 -38.29
C LEU A 132 -10.14 33.32 -39.59
N ALA A 133 -9.55 33.70 -40.72
CA ALA A 133 -10.27 33.88 -41.98
C ALA A 133 -10.66 32.55 -42.68
N GLN A 134 -10.10 31.41 -42.27
CA GLN A 134 -10.37 30.12 -42.90
C GLN A 134 -10.99 29.11 -41.91
N PRO A 135 -11.84 28.17 -42.37
CA PRO A 135 -12.45 27.15 -41.51
C PRO A 135 -11.46 26.33 -40.69
N GLN A 136 -10.26 26.04 -41.22
CA GLN A 136 -9.20 25.32 -40.49
C GLN A 136 -8.65 26.11 -39.29
N ASP A 137 -8.74 27.43 -39.30
CA ASP A 137 -8.24 28.28 -38.21
C ASP A 137 -9.22 28.28 -37.01
N VAL A 138 -10.51 28.09 -37.29
CA VAL A 138 -11.57 27.90 -36.27
C VAL A 138 -11.40 26.57 -35.55
N ALA A 139 -11.04 25.50 -36.26
CA ALA A 139 -10.75 24.21 -35.64
C ALA A 139 -9.55 24.27 -34.68
N LEU A 140 -8.55 25.12 -34.97
CA LEU A 140 -7.41 25.39 -34.07
C LEU A 140 -7.84 26.13 -32.80
N VAL A 141 -8.71 27.13 -32.91
CA VAL A 141 -9.28 27.84 -31.76
C VAL A 141 -10.10 26.92 -30.86
N LEU A 142 -10.97 26.08 -31.45
CA LEU A 142 -11.76 25.11 -30.70
C LEU A 142 -10.86 24.11 -29.97
N LYS A 143 -9.86 23.57 -30.67
CA LYS A 143 -8.91 22.60 -30.09
C LYS A 143 -8.05 23.20 -28.99
N ALA A 144 -7.70 24.48 -29.11
CA ALA A 144 -7.01 25.22 -28.07
C ALA A 144 -7.88 25.43 -26.83
N ALA A 145 -9.15 25.81 -27.01
CA ALA A 145 -10.08 25.95 -25.90
C ALA A 145 -10.30 24.60 -25.19
N ASP A 146 -10.40 23.51 -25.94
CA ASP A 146 -10.52 22.15 -25.40
C ASP A 146 -9.26 21.72 -24.63
N TYR A 147 -8.07 22.08 -25.13
CA TYR A 147 -6.82 21.86 -24.42
C TYR A 147 -6.77 22.65 -23.11
N SER A 148 -7.07 23.95 -23.13
CA SER A 148 -7.13 24.76 -21.91
C SER A 148 -8.16 24.21 -20.91
N SER A 149 -9.36 23.83 -21.36
CA SER A 149 -10.37 23.19 -20.51
C SER A 149 -9.85 21.90 -19.85
N SER A 150 -9.28 20.98 -20.65
CA SER A 150 -8.73 19.70 -20.15
C SER A 150 -7.51 19.87 -19.24
N ALA A 151 -6.72 20.93 -19.42
CA ALA A 151 -5.63 21.32 -18.52
C ALA A 151 -6.13 21.97 -17.21
N GLY A 152 -7.45 22.17 -17.05
CA GLY A 152 -8.02 22.83 -15.89
C GLY A 152 -7.91 24.36 -15.95
N GLN A 153 -7.86 24.93 -17.15
CA GLN A 153 -7.77 26.35 -17.48
C GLN A 153 -9.06 26.79 -18.20
N LEU A 154 -10.22 26.49 -17.60
CA LEU A 154 -11.51 26.85 -18.16
C LEU A 154 -11.70 28.38 -18.33
N PRO A 155 -11.24 29.25 -17.42
CA PRO A 155 -11.29 30.70 -17.62
C PRO A 155 -10.54 31.14 -18.89
N GLU A 156 -9.35 30.60 -19.15
CA GLU A 156 -8.59 30.90 -20.36
C GLU A 156 -9.32 30.40 -21.62
N ALA A 157 -9.95 29.22 -21.56
CA ALA A 157 -10.76 28.69 -22.67
C ALA A 157 -11.97 29.60 -22.99
N VAL A 158 -12.70 30.08 -21.97
CA VAL A 158 -13.83 30.99 -22.11
C VAL A 158 -13.39 32.35 -22.67
N GLN A 159 -12.24 32.86 -22.24
CA GLN A 159 -11.66 34.10 -22.77
C GLN A 159 -11.27 33.96 -24.24
N VAL A 160 -10.59 32.87 -24.60
CA VAL A 160 -10.18 32.58 -25.98
C VAL A 160 -11.40 32.50 -26.90
N LEU A 161 -12.45 31.78 -26.48
CA LEU A 161 -13.66 31.64 -27.29
C LEU A 161 -14.50 32.92 -27.33
N SER A 162 -14.52 33.73 -26.26
CA SER A 162 -15.18 35.03 -26.27
C SER A 162 -14.50 35.98 -27.26
N ALA A 163 -13.17 36.07 -27.21
CA ALA A 163 -12.40 36.88 -28.15
C ALA A 163 -12.56 36.41 -29.60
N ALA A 164 -12.59 35.09 -29.82
CA ALA A 164 -12.82 34.52 -31.15
C ALA A 164 -14.26 34.75 -31.65
N ALA A 165 -15.26 34.64 -30.77
CA ALA A 165 -16.67 34.91 -31.10
C ALA A 165 -16.89 36.37 -31.50
N ASP A 166 -16.29 37.31 -30.77
CA ASP A 166 -16.34 38.75 -31.08
C ASP A 166 -15.64 39.07 -32.42
N THR A 167 -14.51 38.42 -32.66
CA THR A 167 -13.75 38.59 -33.91
C THR A 167 -14.48 38.00 -35.12
N LEU A 168 -15.17 36.87 -34.93
CA LEU A 168 -15.89 36.16 -35.99
C LEU A 168 -17.35 36.58 -36.14
N LYS A 169 -17.85 37.57 -35.39
CA LYS A 169 -19.30 37.85 -35.20
C LYS A 169 -20.15 37.89 -36.48
N ASP A 170 -19.57 38.26 -37.62
CA ASP A 170 -20.23 38.36 -38.94
C ASP A 170 -19.94 37.17 -39.89
N ALA A 171 -19.09 36.22 -39.48
CA ALA A 171 -18.71 35.02 -40.23
C ALA A 171 -19.59 33.80 -39.85
N PRO A 172 -19.89 32.89 -40.80
CA PRO A 172 -20.64 31.66 -40.50
C PRO A 172 -20.04 30.80 -39.38
N ALA A 173 -18.71 30.83 -39.25
CA ALA A 173 -17.98 30.10 -38.21
C ALA A 173 -18.20 30.64 -36.78
N ALA A 174 -18.68 31.88 -36.61
CA ALA A 174 -19.01 32.38 -35.28
C ALA A 174 -20.16 31.64 -34.62
N VAL A 175 -21.00 30.92 -35.37
CA VAL A 175 -22.04 30.08 -34.79
C VAL A 175 -21.40 28.93 -34.01
N VAL A 176 -20.40 28.25 -34.59
CA VAL A 176 -19.70 27.13 -33.94
C VAL A 176 -18.92 27.62 -32.71
N VAL A 177 -18.22 28.75 -32.83
CA VAL A 177 -17.46 29.33 -31.70
C VAL A 177 -18.38 29.85 -30.60
N ARG A 178 -19.52 30.48 -30.94
CA ARG A 178 -20.52 30.91 -29.95
C ARG A 178 -21.19 29.72 -29.26
N ASN A 179 -21.53 28.67 -30.00
CA ASN A 179 -22.11 27.46 -29.41
C ASN A 179 -21.13 26.81 -28.42
N ARG A 180 -19.84 26.68 -28.79
CA ARG A 180 -18.80 26.15 -27.88
C ARG A 180 -18.58 27.07 -26.67
N LEU A 181 -18.62 28.39 -26.87
CA LEU A 181 -18.52 29.37 -25.79
C LEU A 181 -19.70 29.28 -24.82
N GLU A 182 -20.92 29.18 -25.32
CA GLU A 182 -22.13 29.00 -24.50
C GLU A 182 -22.08 27.69 -23.73
N CYS A 183 -21.56 26.61 -24.34
CA CYS A 183 -21.29 25.36 -23.63
C CYS A 183 -20.31 25.58 -22.47
N TYR A 184 -19.15 26.22 -22.69
CA TYR A 184 -18.20 26.51 -21.61
C TYR A 184 -18.70 27.49 -20.55
N ARG A 185 -19.57 28.43 -20.91
CA ARG A 185 -20.26 29.28 -19.94
C ARG A 185 -21.26 28.48 -19.10
N ALA A 186 -21.98 27.53 -19.70
CA ALA A 186 -22.84 26.61 -18.97
C ALA A 186 -22.04 25.62 -18.08
N TYR A 187 -20.84 25.22 -18.49
CA TYR A 187 -19.93 24.39 -17.68
C TYR A 187 -19.27 25.12 -16.51
N ALA A 188 -19.03 26.43 -16.66
CA ALA A 188 -18.26 27.23 -15.72
C ALA A 188 -18.73 27.11 -14.27
N PRO A 189 -20.04 27.21 -13.95
CA PRO A 189 -20.54 26.98 -12.60
C PRO A 189 -20.16 25.62 -12.00
N GLY A 190 -20.36 24.53 -12.74
CA GLY A 190 -20.04 23.17 -12.28
C GLY A 190 -18.54 22.94 -12.11
N TRP A 191 -17.72 23.54 -12.98
CA TRP A 191 -16.27 23.51 -12.87
C TRP A 191 -15.76 24.25 -11.63
N VAL A 192 -16.29 25.46 -11.36
CA VAL A 192 -15.95 26.24 -10.15
C VAL A 192 -16.37 25.48 -8.90
N TRP A 193 -17.57 24.90 -8.87
CA TRP A 193 -18.04 24.07 -7.75
C TRP A 193 -17.14 22.84 -7.53
N SER A 194 -16.77 22.13 -8.60
CA SER A 194 -15.87 20.97 -8.51
C SER A 194 -14.49 21.33 -7.95
N ARG A 195 -13.92 22.46 -8.39
CA ARG A 195 -12.63 22.97 -7.86
C ARG A 195 -12.74 23.40 -6.39
N PHE A 196 -13.85 24.04 -6.01
CA PHE A 196 -14.14 24.41 -4.63
C PHE A 196 -14.20 23.18 -3.72
N GLN A 197 -14.97 22.15 -4.11
CA GLN A 197 -15.04 20.87 -3.37
C GLN A 197 -13.67 20.18 -3.27
N SER A 198 -12.88 20.21 -4.36
CA SER A 198 -11.53 19.63 -4.37
C SER A 198 -10.55 20.36 -3.45
N GLY A 199 -10.78 21.66 -3.19
CA GLY A 199 -9.98 22.47 -2.27
C GLY A 199 -10.36 22.31 -0.80
N MET A 200 -11.59 21.86 -0.49
CA MET A 200 -12.10 21.75 0.89
C MET A 200 -11.17 21.05 1.90
N PRO A 201 -10.48 19.94 1.56
CA PRO A 201 -9.55 19.30 2.49
C PRO A 201 -8.38 20.20 2.92
N VAL A 202 -7.92 21.10 2.05
CA VAL A 202 -6.88 22.10 2.35
C VAL A 202 -7.43 23.17 3.31
N PHE A 203 -8.70 23.54 3.15
CA PHE A 203 -9.39 24.50 4.02
C PHE A 203 -9.72 23.90 5.42
N GLU A 204 -10.07 22.61 5.50
CA GLU A 204 -10.27 21.90 6.78
C GLU A 204 -8.97 21.74 7.57
N GLN A 205 -7.84 21.51 6.89
CA GLN A 205 -6.51 21.48 7.51
C GLN A 205 -6.06 22.86 8.05
N PHE A 206 -6.62 23.96 7.53
CA PHE A 206 -6.38 25.32 8.03
C PHE A 206 -6.90 25.50 9.47
N GLY A 207 -8.00 24.82 9.82
CA GLY A 207 -8.51 24.74 11.19
C GLY A 207 -7.61 23.95 12.15
N GLN A 208 -6.61 23.23 11.63
CA GLN A 208 -5.70 22.34 12.38
C GLN A 208 -4.23 22.83 12.42
N ASN A 209 -3.96 24.11 12.11
CA ASN A 209 -2.66 24.80 12.28
C ASN A 209 -1.46 24.31 11.42
N LYS A 210 -1.65 23.76 10.21
CA LYS A 210 -0.53 23.16 9.43
C LYS A 210 -0.39 23.57 7.95
N VAL A 211 -0.71 24.80 7.55
CA VAL A 211 -0.48 25.23 6.14
C VAL A 211 0.21 26.60 6.06
N ASP A 212 1.07 26.76 5.05
CA ASP A 212 1.73 28.01 4.64
C ASP A 212 0.70 29.04 4.16
N GLU A 213 0.61 30.18 4.87
CA GLU A 213 -0.26 31.33 4.59
C GLU A 213 -0.10 31.84 3.14
N LYS A 214 1.09 31.70 2.56
CA LYS A 214 1.38 32.11 1.18
C LYS A 214 0.72 31.20 0.14
N ALA A 215 0.67 29.89 0.40
CA ALA A 215 0.00 28.93 -0.48
C ALA A 215 -1.53 29.12 -0.46
N PHE A 216 -2.07 29.48 0.70
CA PHE A 216 -3.48 29.82 0.88
C PHE A 216 -3.86 31.09 0.12
N GLN A 217 -3.09 32.17 0.31
CA GLN A 217 -3.35 33.43 -0.39
C GLN A 217 -3.27 33.26 -1.92
N ALA A 218 -2.31 32.47 -2.42
CA ALA A 218 -2.21 32.15 -3.84
C ALA A 218 -3.43 31.38 -4.37
N ALA A 219 -4.00 30.45 -3.60
CA ALA A 219 -5.22 29.73 -3.97
C ALA A 219 -6.47 30.64 -3.97
N LEU A 220 -6.54 31.56 -3.01
CA LEU A 220 -7.61 32.55 -2.92
C LEU A 220 -7.56 33.52 -4.11
N ASP A 221 -6.37 34.03 -4.44
CA ASP A 221 -6.14 34.94 -5.57
C ASP A 221 -6.43 34.27 -6.92
N ALA A 222 -6.06 32.99 -7.08
CA ALA A 222 -6.39 32.22 -8.28
C ALA A 222 -7.90 31.99 -8.43
N THR A 223 -8.60 31.71 -7.32
CA THR A 223 -10.06 31.53 -7.31
C THR A 223 -10.78 32.84 -7.62
N ARG A 224 -10.29 33.97 -7.10
CA ARG A 224 -10.77 35.32 -7.43
C ARG A 224 -10.55 35.64 -8.90
N ALA A 225 -9.36 35.40 -9.45
CA ALA A 225 -9.08 35.66 -10.86
C ALA A 225 -9.98 34.82 -11.79
N ALA A 226 -10.23 33.55 -11.44
CA ALA A 226 -11.16 32.68 -12.17
C ALA A 226 -12.62 33.19 -12.08
N ALA A 227 -13.09 33.57 -10.89
CA ALA A 227 -14.42 34.14 -10.71
C ALA A 227 -14.58 35.46 -11.48
N GLN A 228 -13.57 36.35 -11.44
CA GLN A 228 -13.57 37.64 -12.14
C GLN A 228 -13.56 37.48 -13.67
N ALA A 229 -12.89 36.46 -14.20
CA ALA A 229 -12.89 36.15 -15.62
C ALA A 229 -14.23 35.56 -16.13
N MET A 230 -15.05 35.02 -15.22
CA MET A 230 -16.36 34.42 -15.50
C MET A 230 -17.53 35.39 -15.26
N LEU A 231 -17.24 36.61 -14.82
CA LEU A 231 -18.19 37.57 -14.26
C LEU A 231 -18.74 38.57 -15.29
N ASP A 232 -19.86 38.22 -15.94
CA ASP A 232 -20.85 39.18 -16.49
C ASP A 232 -22.30 38.82 -16.10
N GLY A 233 -22.52 37.78 -15.26
CA GLY A 233 -23.84 37.34 -14.80
C GLY A 233 -24.08 37.63 -13.30
N GLU A 234 -25.33 37.94 -12.93
CA GLU A 234 -25.74 38.31 -11.55
C GLU A 234 -25.35 37.25 -10.50
N GLY A 235 -25.35 35.96 -10.85
CA GLY A 235 -25.02 34.87 -9.91
C GLY A 235 -23.57 34.88 -9.39
N PHE A 236 -22.61 35.32 -10.21
CA PHE A 236 -21.21 35.32 -9.81
C PHE A 236 -20.85 36.51 -8.91
N GLN A 237 -21.69 37.56 -8.84
CA GLN A 237 -21.45 38.71 -7.96
C GLN A 237 -21.50 38.31 -6.48
N ALA A 238 -22.33 37.31 -6.13
CA ALA A 238 -22.40 36.74 -4.80
C ALA A 238 -21.11 36.00 -4.40
N ILE A 239 -20.47 35.30 -5.35
CA ILE A 239 -19.17 34.65 -5.13
C ILE A 239 -18.09 35.72 -4.90
N GLY A 240 -18.08 36.78 -5.71
CA GLY A 240 -17.17 37.93 -5.54
C GLY A 240 -17.31 38.57 -4.16
N ALA A 241 -18.54 38.84 -3.71
CA ALA A 241 -18.83 39.41 -2.40
C ALA A 241 -18.41 38.48 -1.24
N ALA A 242 -18.59 37.17 -1.39
CA ALA A 242 -18.17 36.19 -0.38
C ALA A 242 -16.64 36.05 -0.29
N LEU A 243 -15.94 36.09 -1.42
CA LEU A 243 -14.46 36.10 -1.47
C LEU A 243 -13.89 37.38 -0.83
N GLU A 244 -14.52 38.53 -1.04
CA GLU A 244 -14.16 39.78 -0.34
C GLU A 244 -14.42 39.71 1.17
N GLY A 245 -15.46 38.98 1.60
CA GLY A 245 -15.73 38.70 3.01
C GLY A 245 -14.64 37.81 3.64
N LEU A 246 -14.20 36.77 2.94
CA LEU A 246 -13.11 35.88 3.37
C LEU A 246 -11.78 36.62 3.50
N GLN A 247 -11.47 37.51 2.55
CA GLN A 247 -10.27 38.35 2.63
C GLN A 247 -10.31 39.23 3.89
N ARG A 248 -11.43 39.93 4.12
CA ARG A 248 -11.61 40.77 5.32
C ARG A 248 -11.52 39.96 6.61
N ALA A 249 -11.97 38.71 6.60
CA ALA A 249 -11.87 37.81 7.75
C ALA A 249 -10.45 37.24 7.95
N GLY A 250 -9.68 37.05 6.88
CA GLY A 250 -8.28 36.59 6.92
C GLY A 250 -7.30 37.64 7.45
N GLU A 251 -7.65 38.92 7.38
CA GLU A 251 -6.89 40.03 8.00
C GLU A 251 -7.02 40.05 9.54
N ALA A 252 -7.91 39.25 10.14
CA ALA A 252 -8.06 39.14 11.58
C ALA A 252 -6.99 38.20 12.19
N PRO A 253 -6.36 38.57 13.33
CA PRO A 253 -5.24 37.81 13.90
C PRO A 253 -5.60 36.41 14.46
N ARG A 254 -6.88 35.99 14.38
CA ARG A 254 -7.36 34.64 14.69
C ARG A 254 -8.57 34.29 13.80
N PRO A 255 -8.77 33.02 13.43
CA PRO A 255 -9.98 32.60 12.73
C PRO A 255 -11.18 32.91 13.63
N SER A 256 -12.02 33.85 13.20
CA SER A 256 -13.19 34.33 13.93
C SER A 256 -14.48 33.74 13.35
N ASP A 257 -15.61 33.88 14.06
CA ASP A 257 -16.93 33.54 13.52
C ASP A 257 -17.22 34.23 12.17
N ALA A 258 -16.56 35.36 11.89
CA ALA A 258 -16.64 36.03 10.59
C ALA A 258 -15.97 35.25 9.45
N TYR A 259 -14.87 34.52 9.74
CA TYR A 259 -14.23 33.63 8.75
C TYR A 259 -15.14 32.45 8.42
N ARG A 260 -15.75 31.85 9.46
CA ARG A 260 -16.73 30.78 9.29
C ARG A 260 -17.95 31.25 8.50
N ALA A 261 -18.52 32.40 8.85
CA ALA A 261 -19.66 32.99 8.15
C ALA A 261 -19.34 33.34 6.69
N ALA A 262 -18.15 33.87 6.41
CA ALA A 262 -17.71 34.17 5.04
C ALA A 262 -17.49 32.89 4.22
N PHE A 263 -16.97 31.82 4.83
CA PHE A 263 -16.82 30.52 4.20
C PHE A 263 -18.18 29.87 3.92
N GLU A 264 -19.11 29.92 4.88
CA GLU A 264 -20.49 29.44 4.71
C GLU A 264 -21.22 30.24 3.61
N ALA A 265 -21.02 31.57 3.55
CA ALA A 265 -21.55 32.42 2.49
C ALA A 265 -20.95 32.10 1.11
N LEU A 266 -19.64 31.84 1.03
CA LEU A 266 -18.99 31.38 -0.20
C LEU A 266 -19.56 30.03 -0.63
N GLY A 267 -19.68 29.07 0.29
CA GLY A 267 -20.31 27.79 0.02
C GLY A 267 -21.73 27.93 -0.52
N GLY A 268 -22.54 28.82 0.07
CA GLY A 268 -23.90 29.13 -0.39
C GLY A 268 -23.94 29.76 -1.79
N ALA A 269 -23.06 30.72 -2.07
CA ALA A 269 -22.99 31.39 -3.37
C ALA A 269 -22.51 30.45 -4.49
N VAL A 270 -21.45 29.67 -4.23
CA VAL A 270 -20.94 28.69 -5.20
C VAL A 270 -21.97 27.58 -5.43
N LYS A 271 -22.72 27.16 -4.39
CA LYS A 271 -23.84 26.22 -4.53
C LYS A 271 -24.96 26.78 -5.41
N ALA A 272 -25.41 28.01 -5.16
CA ALA A 272 -26.48 28.65 -5.94
C ALA A 272 -26.10 28.83 -7.42
N VAL A 273 -24.86 29.23 -7.69
CA VAL A 273 -24.32 29.31 -9.06
C VAL A 273 -24.26 27.92 -9.69
N GLY A 274 -23.81 26.90 -8.95
CA GLY A 274 -23.83 25.51 -9.38
C GLY A 274 -25.23 25.01 -9.75
N GLU A 275 -26.24 25.27 -8.93
CA GLU A 275 -27.65 24.89 -9.19
C GLU A 275 -28.22 25.58 -10.44
N GLN A 276 -27.91 26.86 -10.66
CA GLN A 276 -28.30 27.56 -11.88
C GLN A 276 -27.57 26.98 -13.11
N GLY A 277 -26.27 26.73 -13.01
CA GLY A 277 -25.50 26.11 -14.10
C GLY A 277 -25.99 24.70 -14.46
N LEU A 278 -26.43 23.92 -13.47
CA LEU A 278 -27.08 22.63 -13.72
C LEU A 278 -28.43 22.80 -14.42
N THR A 279 -29.20 23.82 -14.05
CA THR A 279 -30.46 24.15 -14.72
C THR A 279 -30.24 24.55 -16.17
N ASP A 280 -29.22 25.37 -16.43
CA ASP A 280 -28.85 25.84 -17.77
C ASP A 280 -28.30 24.69 -18.64
N LEU A 281 -27.43 23.85 -18.08
CA LEU A 281 -26.96 22.61 -18.73
C LEU A 281 -28.12 21.69 -19.07
N ARG A 282 -29.08 21.52 -18.14
CA ARG A 282 -30.27 20.71 -18.38
C ARG A 282 -31.13 21.28 -19.50
N ALA A 283 -31.36 22.59 -19.49
CA ALA A 283 -32.12 23.27 -20.53
C ALA A 283 -31.46 23.13 -21.92
N PHE A 284 -30.13 23.28 -21.99
CA PHE A 284 -29.36 23.05 -23.20
C PHE A 284 -29.56 21.63 -23.74
N LEU A 285 -29.41 20.62 -22.87
CA LEU A 285 -29.61 19.21 -23.22
C LEU A 285 -31.04 18.90 -23.68
N ASP A 286 -32.06 19.51 -23.07
CA ASP A 286 -33.45 19.33 -23.47
C ASP A 286 -33.78 19.98 -24.83
N THR A 287 -32.98 20.93 -25.32
CA THR A 287 -33.17 21.48 -26.68
C THR A 287 -32.81 20.48 -27.78
N GLY A 288 -31.96 19.50 -27.48
CA GLY A 288 -31.35 18.59 -28.46
C GLY A 288 -30.45 19.26 -29.50
N LYS A 289 -30.24 20.59 -29.41
CA LYS A 289 -29.40 21.38 -30.32
C LYS A 289 -27.95 21.35 -29.84
N GLY A 290 -27.01 21.53 -30.77
CA GLY A 290 -25.57 21.46 -30.52
C GLY A 290 -24.90 20.35 -31.34
N GLU A 291 -23.59 20.47 -31.56
CA GLU A 291 -22.82 19.39 -32.18
C GLU A 291 -22.75 18.18 -31.22
N PRO A 292 -22.65 16.94 -31.73
CA PRO A 292 -22.62 15.74 -30.87
C PRO A 292 -21.56 15.79 -29.76
N ASP A 293 -20.40 16.38 -30.04
CA ASP A 293 -19.31 16.52 -29.06
C ASP A 293 -19.70 17.51 -27.92
N ASP A 294 -20.37 18.62 -28.25
CA ASP A 294 -20.87 19.59 -27.25
C ASP A 294 -21.92 18.96 -26.32
N ARG A 295 -22.85 18.19 -26.90
CA ARG A 295 -23.89 17.49 -26.14
C ARG A 295 -23.29 16.40 -25.26
N THR A 296 -22.29 15.69 -25.76
CA THR A 296 -21.55 14.67 -25.00
C THR A 296 -20.92 15.30 -23.77
N ASP A 297 -20.13 16.37 -23.94
CA ASP A 297 -19.50 17.08 -22.82
C ASP A 297 -20.57 17.54 -21.80
N ALA A 298 -21.77 17.91 -22.28
CA ALA A 298 -22.82 18.54 -21.49
C ALA A 298 -23.49 17.49 -20.62
N CYS A 299 -23.80 16.36 -21.24
CA CYS A 299 -24.26 15.16 -20.55
C CYS A 299 -23.23 14.71 -19.53
N GLN A 300 -21.94 14.68 -19.89
CA GLN A 300 -20.89 14.23 -18.97
C GLN A 300 -20.80 15.09 -17.71
N THR A 301 -20.77 16.41 -17.89
CA THR A 301 -20.64 17.32 -16.76
C THR A 301 -21.91 17.32 -15.92
N TYR A 302 -23.08 17.44 -16.54
CA TYR A 302 -24.35 17.48 -15.81
C TYR A 302 -24.59 16.17 -15.04
N LEU A 303 -24.38 15.00 -15.67
CA LEU A 303 -24.54 13.70 -15.02
C LEU A 303 -23.59 13.52 -13.84
N ARG A 304 -22.30 13.86 -13.98
CA ARG A 304 -21.35 13.79 -12.85
C ARG A 304 -21.81 14.64 -11.67
N GLN A 305 -22.21 15.88 -11.93
CA GLN A 305 -22.60 16.81 -10.87
C GLN A 305 -23.83 16.32 -10.10
N ILE A 306 -24.85 15.80 -10.79
CA ILE A 306 -26.06 15.29 -10.13
C ILE A 306 -25.85 13.92 -9.47
N MET A 307 -24.95 13.08 -10.00
CA MET A 307 -24.60 11.78 -9.37
C MET A 307 -23.93 11.96 -8.01
N TYR A 308 -23.05 12.95 -7.88
CA TYR A 308 -22.31 13.21 -6.64
C TYR A 308 -23.06 14.12 -5.65
N ALA A 309 -24.30 14.50 -5.95
CA ALA A 309 -25.16 15.29 -5.07
C ALA A 309 -26.28 14.40 -4.49
N PRO A 310 -26.19 13.95 -3.22
CA PRO A 310 -27.15 13.02 -2.62
C PRO A 310 -28.61 13.49 -2.68
N GLU A 311 -28.85 14.80 -2.61
CA GLU A 311 -30.17 15.42 -2.72
C GLU A 311 -30.75 15.39 -4.15
N LYS A 312 -29.91 15.10 -5.15
CA LYS A 312 -30.27 15.01 -6.58
C LYS A 312 -30.35 13.58 -7.10
N GLU A 313 -30.26 12.56 -6.24
CA GLU A 313 -30.27 11.14 -6.62
C GLU A 313 -31.45 10.78 -7.54
N ALA A 314 -32.67 11.24 -7.23
CA ALA A 314 -33.86 11.01 -8.07
C ALA A 314 -33.77 11.70 -9.45
N GLU A 315 -33.15 12.87 -9.52
CA GLU A 315 -32.89 13.61 -10.77
C GLU A 315 -31.82 12.88 -11.60
N ALA A 316 -30.77 12.39 -10.96
CA ALA A 316 -29.72 11.58 -11.57
C ALA A 316 -30.26 10.27 -12.16
N VAL A 317 -31.11 9.56 -11.42
CA VAL A 317 -31.80 8.34 -11.91
C VAL A 317 -32.67 8.67 -13.12
N LYS A 318 -33.49 9.73 -13.04
CA LYS A 318 -34.36 10.15 -14.13
C LYS A 318 -33.55 10.51 -15.38
N PHE A 319 -32.51 11.33 -15.24
CA PHE A 319 -31.69 11.77 -16.36
C PHE A 319 -30.91 10.62 -16.99
N THR A 320 -30.35 9.73 -16.19
CA THR A 320 -29.63 8.53 -16.68
C THR A 320 -30.56 7.65 -17.52
N ARG A 321 -31.79 7.40 -17.05
CA ARG A 321 -32.81 6.66 -17.80
C ARG A 321 -33.18 7.36 -19.11
N GLU A 322 -33.34 8.68 -19.09
CA GLU A 322 -33.60 9.47 -20.29
C GLU A 322 -32.45 9.37 -21.29
N LEU A 323 -31.18 9.47 -20.86
CA LEU A 323 -30.01 9.32 -21.73
C LEU A 323 -29.95 7.93 -22.37
N ILE A 324 -30.12 6.86 -21.58
CA ILE A 324 -30.11 5.49 -22.09
C ILE A 324 -31.20 5.28 -23.16
N GLY A 325 -32.37 5.89 -23.01
CA GLY A 325 -33.47 5.80 -23.98
C GLY A 325 -33.37 6.77 -25.18
N ARG A 326 -32.76 7.95 -25.01
CA ARG A 326 -32.75 9.03 -26.03
C ARG A 326 -31.55 8.98 -26.96
N LEU A 327 -30.40 8.52 -26.49
CA LEU A 327 -29.21 8.46 -27.34
C LEU A 327 -29.55 7.52 -28.50
N THR A 328 -29.65 8.00 -29.73
CA THR A 328 -29.79 7.13 -30.92
C THR A 328 -28.52 7.15 -31.76
N ASP A 329 -27.69 8.18 -31.58
CA ASP A 329 -26.38 8.29 -32.21
C ASP A 329 -25.38 7.37 -31.50
N GLU A 330 -24.72 6.52 -32.28
CA GLU A 330 -23.77 5.51 -31.76
C GLU A 330 -22.50 6.16 -31.21
N ARG A 331 -22.02 7.25 -31.84
CA ARG A 331 -20.79 7.94 -31.41
C ARG A 331 -21.00 8.65 -30.07
N GLU A 332 -22.11 9.36 -29.91
CA GLU A 332 -22.49 10.01 -28.65
C GLU A 332 -22.72 8.97 -27.55
N PHE A 333 -23.39 7.86 -27.87
CA PHE A 333 -23.57 6.74 -26.93
C PHE A 333 -22.23 6.17 -26.46
N LEU A 334 -21.31 5.86 -27.38
CA LEU A 334 -19.98 5.34 -27.05
C LEU A 334 -19.16 6.30 -26.19
N ALA A 335 -19.26 7.60 -26.46
CA ALA A 335 -18.55 8.62 -25.68
C ALA A 335 -19.12 8.81 -24.27
N LEU A 336 -20.42 8.55 -24.08
CA LEU A 336 -21.09 8.61 -22.77
C LEU A 336 -21.09 7.28 -22.02
N LEU A 337 -20.83 6.17 -22.69
CA LEU A 337 -20.97 4.83 -22.12
C LEU A 337 -20.21 4.62 -20.81
N PRO A 338 -18.92 5.01 -20.66
CA PRO A 338 -18.21 4.80 -19.40
C PRO A 338 -18.89 5.50 -18.21
N LEU A 339 -19.48 6.67 -18.44
CA LEU A 339 -20.19 7.44 -17.42
C LEU A 339 -21.59 6.90 -17.17
N LEU A 340 -22.31 6.45 -18.21
CA LEU A 340 -23.61 5.80 -18.04
C LEU A 340 -23.49 4.52 -17.22
N VAL A 341 -22.45 3.71 -17.46
CA VAL A 341 -22.17 2.51 -16.66
C VAL A 341 -21.85 2.89 -15.21
N GLU A 342 -21.03 3.92 -14.99
CA GLU A 342 -20.75 4.44 -13.65
C GLU A 342 -22.03 4.93 -12.94
N ALA A 343 -22.88 5.67 -13.63
CA ALA A 343 -24.16 6.17 -13.11
C ALA A 343 -25.10 5.04 -12.74
N VAL A 344 -25.27 4.06 -13.63
CA VAL A 344 -26.14 2.90 -13.39
C VAL A 344 -25.68 2.09 -12.17
N ILE A 345 -24.37 1.91 -12.01
CA ILE A 345 -23.80 1.19 -10.86
C ILE A 345 -23.96 2.01 -9.57
N GLN A 346 -23.58 3.29 -9.58
CA GLN A 346 -23.61 4.14 -8.39
C GLN A 346 -25.04 4.44 -7.89
N LEU A 347 -26.00 4.55 -8.80
CA LEU A 347 -27.41 4.85 -8.51
C LEU A 347 -28.27 3.57 -8.34
N ASP A 348 -27.64 2.39 -8.36
CA ASP A 348 -28.29 1.08 -8.21
C ASP A 348 -29.47 0.85 -9.17
N MET A 349 -29.30 1.22 -10.44
CA MET A 349 -30.35 1.20 -11.46
C MET A 349 -30.45 -0.17 -12.16
N GLU A 350 -30.97 -1.18 -11.46
CA GLU A 350 -30.94 -2.58 -11.91
C GLU A 350 -31.61 -2.84 -13.27
N ASN A 351 -32.73 -2.19 -13.57
CA ASN A 351 -33.43 -2.36 -14.84
C ASN A 351 -32.66 -1.72 -16.00
N GLU A 352 -32.10 -0.53 -15.78
CA GLU A 352 -31.33 0.19 -16.77
C GLU A 352 -29.96 -0.46 -17.01
N HIS A 353 -29.43 -1.15 -16.00
CA HIS A 353 -28.27 -2.03 -16.13
C HIS A 353 -28.50 -3.10 -17.21
N LEU A 354 -29.69 -3.73 -17.24
CA LEU A 354 -30.07 -4.71 -18.28
C LEU A 354 -30.16 -4.06 -19.67
N GLN A 355 -30.88 -2.94 -19.76
CA GLN A 355 -31.04 -2.23 -21.02
C GLN A 355 -29.70 -1.74 -21.60
N LEU A 356 -28.82 -1.24 -20.73
CA LEU A 356 -27.50 -0.76 -21.14
C LEU A 356 -26.62 -1.93 -21.61
N ALA A 357 -26.61 -3.06 -20.89
CA ALA A 357 -25.86 -4.24 -21.30
C ALA A 357 -26.31 -4.77 -22.67
N GLU A 358 -27.63 -4.94 -22.87
CA GLU A 358 -28.19 -5.37 -24.16
C GLU A 358 -27.80 -4.41 -25.28
N ARG A 359 -27.88 -3.10 -25.02
CA ARG A 359 -27.55 -2.09 -26.01
C ARG A 359 -26.06 -2.04 -26.36
N VAL A 360 -25.17 -2.19 -25.37
CA VAL A 360 -23.71 -2.26 -25.63
C VAL A 360 -23.38 -3.46 -26.52
N VAL A 361 -24.00 -4.61 -26.27
CA VAL A 361 -23.82 -5.82 -27.09
C VAL A 361 -24.28 -5.60 -28.53
N HIS A 362 -25.41 -4.92 -28.75
CA HIS A 362 -25.98 -4.73 -30.10
C HIS A 362 -25.36 -3.57 -30.89
N SER A 363 -25.09 -2.44 -30.23
CA SER A 363 -24.74 -1.18 -30.91
C SER A 363 -23.24 -0.88 -30.95
N ALA A 364 -22.40 -1.64 -30.25
CA ALA A 364 -21.03 -1.24 -29.98
C ALA A 364 -20.04 -2.40 -29.94
N ALA A 365 -20.31 -3.44 -30.72
CA ALA A 365 -19.64 -4.74 -30.63
C ALA A 365 -18.12 -4.73 -30.84
N HIS A 366 -17.51 -3.60 -31.25
CA HIS A 366 -16.07 -3.45 -31.50
C HIS A 366 -15.52 -2.08 -31.09
N SER A 367 -15.64 -1.69 -29.81
CA SER A 367 -14.97 -0.47 -29.31
C SER A 367 -14.33 -0.68 -27.91
N PRO A 368 -13.23 0.03 -27.60
CA PRO A 368 -12.65 0.03 -26.26
C PRO A 368 -13.63 0.49 -25.16
N ALA A 369 -14.49 1.46 -25.45
CA ALA A 369 -15.49 1.95 -24.50
C ALA A 369 -16.53 0.87 -24.17
N ALA A 370 -16.97 0.10 -25.17
CA ALA A 370 -17.86 -1.04 -24.97
C ALA A 370 -17.20 -2.16 -24.18
N ALA A 371 -15.93 -2.45 -24.44
CA ALA A 371 -15.18 -3.45 -23.68
C ALA A 371 -15.08 -3.06 -22.20
N SER A 372 -14.66 -1.82 -21.89
CA SER A 372 -14.59 -1.32 -20.51
C SER A 372 -15.97 -1.25 -19.84
N GLY A 373 -17.00 -0.81 -20.58
CA GLY A 373 -18.39 -0.82 -20.09
C GLY A 373 -18.83 -2.22 -19.67
N ASN A 374 -18.70 -3.20 -20.57
CA ASN A 374 -19.04 -4.60 -20.27
C ASN A 374 -18.22 -5.19 -19.12
N LEU A 375 -16.94 -4.83 -18.96
CA LEU A 375 -16.13 -5.26 -17.82
C LEU A 375 -16.73 -4.83 -16.48
N LYS A 376 -17.13 -3.56 -16.36
CA LYS A 376 -17.77 -3.02 -15.15
C LYS A 376 -19.14 -3.62 -14.88
N LEU A 377 -19.93 -3.85 -15.92
CA LEU A 377 -21.23 -4.53 -15.82
C LEU A 377 -21.04 -5.98 -15.34
N ALA A 378 -19.98 -6.66 -15.78
CA ALA A 378 -19.65 -8.00 -15.33
C ALA A 378 -19.31 -8.04 -13.84
N ASP A 379 -18.58 -7.06 -13.29
CA ASP A 379 -18.33 -7.02 -11.84
C ASP A 379 -19.59 -6.83 -11.05
N ARG A 380 -20.45 -5.92 -11.50
CA ARG A 380 -21.71 -5.68 -10.82
C ARG A 380 -22.54 -6.95 -10.77
N ALA A 381 -22.56 -7.72 -11.86
CA ALA A 381 -23.21 -9.02 -11.90
C ALA A 381 -22.55 -10.01 -10.90
N VAL A 382 -21.23 -10.05 -10.77
CA VAL A 382 -20.53 -10.87 -9.77
C VAL A 382 -20.87 -10.45 -8.34
N GLU A 383 -20.90 -9.15 -8.05
CA GLU A 383 -21.29 -8.60 -6.74
C GLU A 383 -22.72 -9.02 -6.37
N GLN A 384 -23.62 -9.05 -7.35
CA GLN A 384 -25.01 -9.49 -7.21
C GLN A 384 -25.16 -11.02 -7.17
N GLY A 385 -24.09 -11.78 -7.44
CA GLY A 385 -24.12 -13.25 -7.53
C GLY A 385 -24.71 -13.79 -8.84
N ASP A 386 -24.93 -12.95 -9.85
CA ASP A 386 -25.43 -13.31 -11.19
C ASP A 386 -24.27 -13.69 -12.13
N LEU A 387 -23.68 -14.87 -11.87
CA LEU A 387 -22.57 -15.38 -12.67
C LEU A 387 -22.90 -15.57 -14.17
N PRO A 388 -24.07 -16.13 -14.57
CA PRO A 388 -24.40 -16.27 -15.99
C PRO A 388 -24.33 -14.95 -16.76
N ARG A 389 -24.81 -13.86 -16.16
CA ARG A 389 -24.72 -12.53 -16.75
C ARG A 389 -23.30 -12.00 -16.78
N ALA A 390 -22.51 -12.22 -15.72
CA ALA A 390 -21.11 -11.82 -15.71
C ALA A 390 -20.34 -12.46 -16.87
N TYR A 391 -20.58 -13.74 -17.17
CA TYR A 391 -20.02 -14.42 -18.34
C TYR A 391 -20.42 -13.77 -19.66
N GLN A 392 -21.71 -13.47 -19.84
CA GLN A 392 -22.18 -12.77 -21.05
C GLN A 392 -21.49 -11.42 -21.24
N CYS A 393 -21.34 -10.65 -20.16
CA CYS A 393 -20.64 -9.37 -20.18
C CYS A 393 -19.13 -9.54 -20.48
N TRP A 394 -18.44 -10.52 -19.90
CA TRP A 394 -17.03 -10.76 -20.25
C TRP A 394 -16.84 -11.19 -21.69
N ASP A 395 -17.69 -12.07 -22.21
CA ASP A 395 -17.63 -12.51 -23.61
C ASP A 395 -17.88 -11.32 -24.55
N ALA A 396 -18.85 -10.45 -24.23
CA ALA A 396 -19.09 -9.21 -24.95
C ALA A 396 -17.90 -8.23 -24.85
N ALA A 397 -17.25 -8.14 -23.69
CA ALA A 397 -16.05 -7.31 -23.51
C ALA A 397 -14.88 -7.81 -24.35
N GLU A 398 -14.66 -9.13 -24.38
CA GLU A 398 -13.63 -9.79 -25.17
C GLU A 398 -13.87 -9.54 -26.68
N GLN A 399 -15.11 -9.72 -27.14
CA GLN A 399 -15.50 -9.43 -28.52
C GLN A 399 -15.32 -7.95 -28.89
N ALA A 400 -15.71 -7.04 -27.99
CA ALA A 400 -15.56 -5.60 -28.17
C ALA A 400 -14.11 -5.13 -28.24
N ALA A 401 -13.22 -5.79 -27.50
CA ALA A 401 -11.80 -5.48 -27.48
C ALA A 401 -11.01 -6.12 -28.62
N THR A 402 -11.54 -7.20 -29.23
CA THR A 402 -10.83 -7.96 -30.27
C THR A 402 -10.52 -7.09 -31.49
N GLY A 403 -9.23 -7.01 -31.84
CA GLY A 403 -8.72 -6.18 -32.94
C GLY A 403 -8.69 -4.68 -32.66
N GLN A 404 -9.18 -4.22 -31.51
CA GLN A 404 -9.27 -2.80 -31.14
C GLN A 404 -8.32 -2.45 -29.98
N CYS A 405 -8.30 -3.27 -28.93
CA CYS A 405 -7.51 -3.03 -27.73
C CYS A 405 -7.16 -4.35 -27.04
N GLU A 406 -5.98 -4.88 -27.35
CA GLU A 406 -5.50 -6.14 -26.78
C GLU A 406 -5.41 -6.09 -25.23
N ALA A 407 -5.08 -4.94 -24.67
CA ALA A 407 -5.06 -4.70 -23.23
C ALA A 407 -6.42 -4.97 -22.56
N LEU A 408 -7.51 -4.45 -23.13
CA LEU A 408 -8.86 -4.68 -22.63
C LEU A 408 -9.36 -6.10 -22.90
N ARG A 409 -8.93 -6.70 -24.02
CA ARG A 409 -9.24 -8.11 -24.31
C ARG A 409 -8.66 -9.01 -23.23
N ARG A 410 -7.37 -8.84 -22.93
CA ARG A 410 -6.69 -9.56 -21.84
C ARG A 410 -7.33 -9.28 -20.48
N ALA A 411 -7.76 -8.03 -20.23
CA ALA A 411 -8.48 -7.68 -19.01
C ALA A 411 -9.79 -8.48 -18.86
N ALA A 412 -10.57 -8.60 -19.93
CA ALA A 412 -11.80 -9.38 -19.94
C ALA A 412 -11.56 -10.88 -19.70
N CYS A 413 -10.58 -11.46 -20.41
CA CYS A 413 -10.20 -12.86 -20.19
C CYS A 413 -9.72 -13.11 -18.75
N ALA A 414 -8.88 -12.22 -18.22
CA ALA A 414 -8.37 -12.32 -16.86
C ALA A 414 -9.49 -12.17 -15.81
N ALA A 415 -10.40 -11.20 -15.98
CA ALA A 415 -11.53 -10.99 -15.08
C ALA A 415 -12.46 -12.21 -15.05
N ARG A 416 -12.76 -12.79 -16.23
CA ARG A 416 -13.50 -14.06 -16.33
C ARG A 416 -12.78 -15.17 -15.58
N ALA A 417 -11.48 -15.34 -15.78
CA ALA A 417 -10.67 -16.36 -15.11
C ALA A 417 -10.61 -16.19 -13.58
N LEU A 418 -10.87 -15.02 -13.02
CA LEU A 418 -10.95 -14.84 -11.56
C LEU A 418 -12.21 -15.44 -10.95
N VAL A 419 -13.26 -15.60 -11.73
CA VAL A 419 -14.57 -16.05 -11.24
C VAL A 419 -14.94 -17.40 -11.82
N ASP A 420 -14.35 -17.75 -12.96
CA ASP A 420 -14.49 -19.07 -13.53
C ASP A 420 -13.98 -20.14 -12.57
N ALA A 421 -14.90 -20.99 -12.12
CA ALA A 421 -14.57 -22.14 -11.32
C ALA A 421 -13.47 -22.96 -11.99
N SER A 422 -13.42 -23.05 -13.32
CA SER A 422 -12.39 -23.80 -14.06
C SER A 422 -10.96 -23.28 -13.81
N ALA A 423 -10.83 -22.00 -13.46
CA ALA A 423 -9.57 -21.34 -13.12
C ALA A 423 -9.38 -21.19 -11.58
N SER A 424 -10.21 -21.84 -10.77
CA SER A 424 -10.00 -21.95 -9.32
C SER A 424 -8.99 -23.06 -9.00
N PRO A 425 -8.07 -22.86 -8.02
CA PRO A 425 -7.24 -23.94 -7.50
C PRO A 425 -8.07 -25.12 -7.00
N ASN A 426 -9.31 -24.89 -6.56
CA ASN A 426 -10.23 -25.94 -6.13
C ASN A 426 -10.66 -26.91 -7.25
N ARG A 427 -10.36 -26.63 -8.52
CA ARG A 427 -10.63 -27.57 -9.64
C ARG A 427 -9.40 -28.31 -10.15
N THR A 428 -8.21 -27.88 -9.74
CA THR A 428 -6.94 -28.51 -10.09
C THR A 428 -6.78 -29.88 -9.42
N ARG A 429 -5.78 -30.65 -9.87
CA ARG A 429 -5.40 -31.90 -9.21
C ARG A 429 -5.05 -31.74 -7.73
N TRP A 430 -4.44 -30.62 -7.33
CA TRP A 430 -4.16 -30.35 -5.91
C TRP A 430 -5.39 -30.50 -5.02
N ALA A 431 -6.55 -30.00 -5.47
CA ALA A 431 -7.78 -30.06 -4.70
C ALA A 431 -8.34 -31.49 -4.55
N ARG A 432 -7.94 -32.40 -5.44
CA ARG A 432 -8.38 -33.81 -5.46
C ARG A 432 -7.44 -34.73 -4.69
N ARG A 433 -6.23 -34.28 -4.38
CA ARG A 433 -5.28 -35.05 -3.58
C ARG A 433 -5.78 -35.25 -2.17
N LYS A 434 -5.56 -36.44 -1.62
CA LYS A 434 -5.85 -36.78 -0.23
C LYS A 434 -4.66 -36.41 0.64
N ALA A 435 -4.90 -35.75 1.76
CA ALA A 435 -3.86 -35.43 2.71
C ALA A 435 -3.75 -36.56 3.74
N ALA A 436 -2.56 -37.02 4.10
CA ALA A 436 -2.44 -37.97 5.19
C ALA A 436 -2.80 -37.30 6.53
N ASP A 437 -3.44 -38.04 7.43
CA ASP A 437 -3.76 -37.60 8.79
C ASP A 437 -2.54 -37.65 9.73
N ALA A 438 -1.40 -37.18 9.21
CA ALA A 438 -0.13 -37.14 9.91
C ALA A 438 0.65 -35.88 9.54
N VAL A 439 1.64 -35.53 10.36
CA VAL A 439 2.66 -34.52 10.04
C VAL A 439 4.03 -35.17 10.13
N VAL A 440 4.91 -34.87 9.18
CA VAL A 440 6.31 -35.30 9.21
C VAL A 440 7.19 -34.13 9.56
N LEU A 441 7.93 -34.25 10.66
CA LEU A 441 8.97 -33.32 11.07
C LEU A 441 10.30 -33.77 10.49
N VAL A 442 11.02 -32.84 9.86
CA VAL A 442 12.32 -33.08 9.24
C VAL A 442 13.41 -32.23 9.92
N PRO A 443 14.63 -32.75 10.08
CA PRO A 443 15.71 -32.01 10.74
C PRO A 443 16.55 -31.15 9.77
N ASP A 444 16.55 -31.46 8.46
CA ASP A 444 17.39 -30.79 7.46
C ASP A 444 16.72 -30.72 6.08
N ALA A 445 17.34 -29.97 5.16
CA ALA A 445 16.83 -29.72 3.81
C ALA A 445 16.78 -30.99 2.95
N GLY A 446 17.73 -31.91 3.11
CA GLY A 446 17.72 -33.15 2.34
C GLY A 446 16.59 -34.07 2.80
N ALA A 447 16.40 -34.24 4.11
CA ALA A 447 15.27 -34.99 4.67
C ALA A 447 13.93 -34.37 4.25
N PHE A 448 13.86 -33.04 4.12
CA PHE A 448 12.69 -32.36 3.53
C PHE A 448 12.44 -32.79 2.08
N LEU A 449 13.45 -32.76 1.20
CA LEU A 449 13.30 -33.14 -0.21
C LEU A 449 12.99 -34.64 -0.38
N ASP A 450 13.56 -35.50 0.46
CA ASP A 450 13.26 -36.93 0.51
C ASP A 450 11.81 -37.17 0.96
N ALA A 451 11.33 -36.43 1.96
CA ALA A 451 9.93 -36.48 2.37
C ALA A 451 8.99 -35.98 1.27
N LEU A 452 9.36 -34.90 0.59
CA LEU A 452 8.58 -34.31 -0.49
C LEU A 452 8.44 -35.27 -1.68
N GLY A 453 9.52 -35.94 -2.09
CA GLY A 453 9.48 -36.89 -3.20
C GLY A 453 8.72 -38.20 -2.92
N ARG A 454 8.24 -38.39 -1.68
CA ARG A 454 7.28 -39.46 -1.32
C ARG A 454 5.82 -39.06 -1.48
N TRP A 455 5.55 -37.78 -1.74
CA TRP A 455 4.25 -37.39 -2.23
C TRP A 455 3.97 -38.10 -3.58
N THR A 456 2.70 -38.23 -3.93
CA THR A 456 2.26 -38.82 -5.20
C THR A 456 1.20 -37.94 -5.85
N GLU A 457 0.82 -38.25 -7.09
CA GLU A 457 -0.24 -37.52 -7.80
C GLU A 457 -1.59 -37.50 -7.05
N ASP A 458 -1.84 -38.47 -6.16
CA ASP A 458 -3.11 -38.65 -5.45
C ASP A 458 -3.01 -38.39 -3.94
N GLU A 459 -1.83 -38.54 -3.34
CA GLU A 459 -1.64 -38.44 -1.89
C GLU A 459 -0.45 -37.56 -1.53
N PHE A 460 -0.57 -36.87 -0.40
CA PHE A 460 0.48 -35.99 0.13
C PHE A 460 0.27 -35.75 1.62
N PHE A 461 1.24 -35.16 2.29
CA PHE A 461 1.20 -34.96 3.73
C PHE A 461 2.02 -33.73 4.13
N PRO A 462 1.64 -33.01 5.19
CA PRO A 462 2.44 -31.88 5.65
C PRO A 462 3.84 -32.29 6.10
N ILE A 463 4.84 -31.51 5.68
CA ILE A 463 6.25 -31.68 6.03
C ILE A 463 6.71 -30.35 6.63
N LEU A 464 7.18 -30.35 7.88
CA LEU A 464 7.70 -29.15 8.55
C LEU A 464 9.08 -29.41 9.13
N PHE A 465 9.86 -28.36 9.30
CA PHE A 465 11.08 -28.46 10.11
C PHE A 465 10.72 -28.76 11.56
N GLN A 466 11.58 -29.50 12.25
CA GLN A 466 11.48 -29.60 13.70
C GLN A 466 11.96 -28.28 14.33
N ASP A 467 11.03 -27.39 14.62
CA ASP A 467 11.28 -26.09 15.24
C ASP A 467 10.24 -25.77 16.33
N ASP A 468 10.53 -24.82 17.21
CA ASP A 468 9.68 -24.51 18.37
C ASP A 468 8.61 -23.43 18.08
N ALA A 469 8.70 -22.76 16.92
CA ALA A 469 7.90 -21.58 16.61
C ALA A 469 6.72 -21.90 15.67
N TYR A 470 6.96 -22.61 14.58
CA TYR A 470 6.05 -22.78 13.45
C TYR A 470 5.43 -24.18 13.39
N ALA A 471 6.23 -25.23 13.60
CA ALA A 471 5.70 -26.60 13.63
C ALA A 471 4.57 -26.80 14.65
N PRO A 472 4.67 -26.34 15.91
CA PRO A 472 3.58 -26.48 16.87
C PRO A 472 2.29 -25.76 16.44
N ARG A 473 2.42 -24.57 15.82
CA ARG A 473 1.26 -23.78 15.35
C ARG A 473 0.54 -24.49 14.21
N PHE A 474 1.30 -25.03 13.26
CA PHE A 474 0.73 -25.82 12.18
C PHE A 474 0.06 -27.09 12.70
N ILE A 475 0.72 -27.84 13.58
CA ILE A 475 0.16 -29.07 14.18
C ILE A 475 -1.14 -28.76 14.92
N GLU A 476 -1.18 -27.66 15.67
CA GLU A 476 -2.39 -27.21 16.38
C GLU A 476 -3.50 -26.82 15.39
N ALA A 477 -3.19 -26.19 14.26
CA ALA A 477 -4.21 -25.83 13.26
C ALA A 477 -4.66 -27.05 12.42
N TYR A 478 -3.73 -27.95 12.08
CA TYR A 478 -3.99 -29.11 11.24
C TYR A 478 -4.63 -30.26 12.02
N GLN A 479 -4.35 -30.41 13.32
CA GLN A 479 -4.86 -31.49 14.16
C GLN A 479 -4.62 -32.88 13.55
N PRO A 480 -3.36 -33.29 13.29
CA PRO A 480 -3.07 -34.63 12.77
C PRO A 480 -3.32 -35.71 13.82
N LYS A 481 -3.67 -36.92 13.38
CA LYS A 481 -3.74 -38.10 14.27
C LYS A 481 -2.37 -38.55 14.76
N THR A 482 -1.32 -38.37 13.95
CA THR A 482 0.05 -38.77 14.28
C THR A 482 1.09 -37.75 13.82
N VAL A 483 2.22 -37.68 14.53
CA VAL A 483 3.39 -36.91 14.11
C VAL A 483 4.57 -37.87 14.00
N TYR A 484 5.35 -37.76 12.95
CA TYR A 484 6.55 -38.57 12.71
C TYR A 484 7.78 -37.67 12.66
N LEU A 485 8.90 -38.20 13.11
CA LEU A 485 10.22 -37.59 12.95
C LEU A 485 11.00 -38.36 11.89
N ALA A 486 11.40 -37.66 10.83
CA ALA A 486 12.26 -38.21 9.80
C ALA A 486 13.73 -38.21 10.25
N PRO A 487 14.53 -39.21 9.84
CA PRO A 487 15.96 -39.19 10.09
C PRO A 487 16.64 -38.06 9.30
N ALA A 488 17.74 -37.54 9.84
CA ALA A 488 18.59 -36.59 9.12
C ALA A 488 19.23 -37.26 7.90
N SER A 489 19.29 -36.54 6.77
CA SER A 489 20.00 -37.00 5.59
C SER A 489 21.39 -36.37 5.47
N GLY A 490 21.68 -35.32 6.26
CA GLY A 490 22.99 -34.67 6.32
C GLY A 490 23.23 -33.65 5.19
N THR A 491 22.23 -33.36 4.37
CA THR A 491 22.35 -32.40 3.26
C THR A 491 21.78 -31.04 3.67
N ALA A 492 22.64 -30.02 3.70
CA ALA A 492 22.25 -28.67 4.12
C ALA A 492 21.85 -27.73 2.96
N ALA A 493 22.41 -27.94 1.76
CA ALA A 493 22.20 -27.03 0.62
C ALA A 493 21.10 -27.54 -0.33
N VAL A 494 20.28 -26.61 -0.82
CA VAL A 494 19.28 -26.90 -1.86
C VAL A 494 19.98 -26.91 -3.22
N ASP A 495 19.99 -28.07 -3.87
CA ASP A 495 20.37 -28.22 -5.28
C ASP A 495 19.09 -28.22 -6.14
N LEU A 496 19.09 -27.45 -7.22
CA LEU A 496 17.88 -27.27 -8.03
C LEU A 496 17.50 -28.54 -8.80
N ASP A 497 18.46 -29.35 -9.24
CA ASP A 497 18.17 -30.59 -9.96
C ASP A 497 17.62 -31.65 -9.00
N VAL A 498 18.15 -31.70 -7.77
CA VAL A 498 17.56 -32.53 -6.68
C VAL A 498 16.15 -32.06 -6.35
N ALA A 499 15.93 -30.74 -6.24
CA ALA A 499 14.60 -30.18 -5.99
C ALA A 499 13.60 -30.51 -7.09
N ARG A 500 13.97 -30.35 -8.37
CA ARG A 500 13.11 -30.73 -9.50
C ARG A 500 12.83 -32.23 -9.51
N ARG A 501 13.80 -33.07 -9.15
CA ARG A 501 13.60 -34.52 -9.04
C ARG A 501 12.60 -34.86 -7.94
N ALA A 502 12.67 -34.19 -6.80
CA ALA A 502 11.69 -34.34 -5.73
C ALA A 502 10.29 -33.89 -6.16
N VAL A 503 10.17 -32.79 -6.92
CA VAL A 503 8.90 -32.33 -7.51
C VAL A 503 8.33 -33.35 -8.51
N LEU A 504 9.15 -33.87 -9.43
CA LEU A 504 8.72 -34.92 -10.36
C LEU A 504 8.27 -36.19 -9.64
N ALA A 505 9.02 -36.60 -8.60
CA ALA A 505 8.66 -37.73 -7.78
C ALA A 505 7.32 -37.49 -7.07
N ALA A 506 7.10 -36.28 -6.55
CA ALA A 506 5.84 -35.86 -5.92
C ALA A 506 4.61 -35.92 -6.85
N TRP A 507 4.82 -35.99 -8.16
CA TRP A 507 3.79 -36.12 -9.20
C TRP A 507 3.75 -37.52 -9.84
N SER A 508 4.52 -38.48 -9.32
CA SER A 508 4.62 -39.84 -9.83
C SER A 508 3.91 -40.81 -8.90
N ALA A 509 3.11 -41.73 -9.46
CA ALA A 509 2.52 -42.83 -8.70
C ALA A 509 3.57 -43.74 -8.03
N LYS A 510 4.82 -43.74 -8.53
CA LYS A 510 5.93 -44.55 -8.01
C LYS A 510 6.92 -43.75 -7.15
N GLY A 511 6.66 -42.47 -6.89
CA GLY A 511 7.62 -41.58 -6.22
C GLY A 511 8.98 -41.58 -6.92
N PHE A 512 10.06 -41.57 -6.14
CA PHE A 512 11.44 -41.59 -6.65
C PHE A 512 11.78 -42.79 -7.55
N ALA A 513 11.14 -43.95 -7.37
CA ALA A 513 11.40 -45.12 -8.21
C ALA A 513 10.97 -44.92 -9.68
N GLY A 514 10.20 -43.86 -9.97
CA GLY A 514 9.74 -43.50 -11.31
C GLY A 514 10.54 -42.40 -12.01
N VAL A 515 11.61 -41.84 -11.42
CA VAL A 515 12.27 -40.63 -11.93
C VAL A 515 13.79 -40.80 -11.98
N SER A 516 14.43 -40.44 -13.10
CA SER A 516 15.88 -40.61 -13.32
C SER A 516 16.67 -39.30 -13.42
N ALA A 517 16.11 -38.26 -14.05
CA ALA A 517 16.69 -36.92 -14.22
C ALA A 517 15.61 -35.84 -14.06
N ALA A 518 16.01 -34.57 -13.90
CA ALA A 518 15.08 -33.49 -13.65
C ALA A 518 15.53 -32.14 -14.25
N ALA A 519 15.36 -31.98 -15.55
CA ALA A 519 15.37 -30.69 -16.23
C ALA A 519 13.98 -30.03 -16.18
N SER A 520 13.88 -28.74 -16.52
CA SER A 520 12.57 -28.06 -16.67
C SER A 520 11.67 -28.74 -17.69
N SER A 521 12.25 -29.28 -18.79
CA SER A 521 11.51 -30.04 -19.80
C SER A 521 10.78 -31.24 -19.21
N ASP A 522 11.37 -31.91 -18.23
CA ASP A 522 10.80 -33.12 -17.63
C ASP A 522 9.55 -32.77 -16.82
N LEU A 523 9.53 -31.61 -16.15
CA LEU A 523 8.34 -31.09 -15.45
C LEU A 523 7.22 -30.76 -16.44
N VAL A 524 7.57 -30.10 -17.57
CA VAL A 524 6.61 -29.74 -18.63
C VAL A 524 6.01 -30.98 -19.27
N GLU A 525 6.84 -31.97 -19.61
CA GLU A 525 6.40 -33.26 -20.16
C GLU A 525 5.48 -33.98 -19.17
N ARG A 526 5.84 -34.01 -17.88
CA ARG A 526 5.01 -34.65 -16.85
C ARG A 526 3.65 -33.98 -16.68
N LEU A 527 3.59 -32.65 -16.68
CA LEU A 527 2.31 -31.91 -16.62
C LEU A 527 1.43 -32.24 -17.84
N LYS A 528 2.02 -32.33 -19.04
CA LYS A 528 1.32 -32.73 -20.27
C LYS A 528 0.79 -34.16 -20.18
N GLU A 529 1.57 -35.11 -19.67
CA GLU A 529 1.14 -36.51 -19.44
C GLU A 529 -0.03 -36.59 -18.45
N LEU A 530 0.01 -35.78 -17.40
CA LEU A 530 -1.06 -35.71 -16.39
C LEU A 530 -2.33 -35.02 -16.90
N GLY A 531 -2.27 -34.37 -18.07
CA GLY A 531 -3.34 -33.50 -18.57
C GLY A 531 -3.57 -32.28 -17.67
N GLU A 532 -2.57 -31.89 -16.88
CA GLU A 532 -2.66 -30.75 -15.98
C GLU A 532 -2.06 -29.50 -16.63
N LYS A 533 -2.81 -28.40 -16.56
CA LYS A 533 -2.29 -27.09 -16.91
C LYS A 533 -1.82 -26.40 -15.63
N PRO A 534 -0.55 -26.03 -15.52
CA PRO A 534 -0.07 -25.33 -14.33
C PRO A 534 -0.75 -23.96 -14.24
N MET A 535 -1.27 -23.59 -13.07
CA MET A 535 -1.82 -22.25 -12.85
C MET A 535 -0.74 -21.18 -12.68
N GLY A 536 0.53 -21.58 -12.60
CA GLY A 536 1.63 -20.68 -12.30
C GLY A 536 2.99 -21.36 -12.25
N THR A 537 4.00 -20.57 -11.92
CA THR A 537 5.40 -21.00 -11.79
C THR A 537 5.98 -20.43 -10.50
N VAL A 538 6.76 -21.26 -9.81
CA VAL A 538 7.55 -20.86 -8.65
C VAL A 538 8.96 -20.53 -9.10
N PHE A 539 9.41 -19.33 -8.76
CA PHE A 539 10.74 -18.83 -9.06
C PHE A 539 11.60 -18.91 -7.80
N VAL A 540 12.63 -19.76 -7.83
CA VAL A 540 13.45 -20.07 -6.66
C VAL A 540 14.88 -19.57 -6.83
N GLN A 541 15.43 -19.02 -5.75
CA GLN A 541 16.86 -18.83 -5.61
C GLN A 541 17.37 -19.91 -4.63
N PRO A 542 18.13 -20.93 -5.07
CA PRO A 542 18.45 -22.09 -4.23
C PRO A 542 19.17 -21.75 -2.92
N THR A 543 19.88 -20.62 -2.86
CA THR A 543 20.58 -20.15 -1.66
C THR A 543 19.69 -19.40 -0.67
N ALA A 544 18.45 -19.07 -1.04
CA ALA A 544 17.53 -18.32 -0.20
C ALA A 544 16.81 -19.26 0.78
N GLY A 545 16.52 -18.77 1.99
CA GLY A 545 15.77 -19.55 2.99
C GLY A 545 14.37 -19.93 2.49
N GLU A 546 13.80 -19.08 1.64
CA GLU A 546 12.48 -19.24 1.03
C GLU A 546 12.38 -20.41 0.04
N ALA A 547 13.51 -20.93 -0.47
CA ALA A 547 13.55 -21.88 -1.58
C ALA A 547 12.74 -23.15 -1.31
N LEU A 548 12.89 -23.77 -0.13
CA LEU A 548 12.22 -25.03 0.19
C LEU A 548 10.69 -24.88 0.27
N GLY A 549 10.20 -23.76 0.80
CA GLY A 549 8.77 -23.45 0.78
C GLY A 549 8.25 -23.30 -0.65
N GLY A 550 9.03 -22.65 -1.52
CA GLY A 550 8.69 -22.51 -2.94
C GLY A 550 8.63 -23.86 -3.66
N ILE A 551 9.63 -24.72 -3.44
CA ILE A 551 9.67 -26.08 -3.99
C ILE A 551 8.45 -26.89 -3.52
N ALA A 552 8.06 -26.75 -2.25
CA ALA A 552 6.87 -27.38 -1.71
C ALA A 552 5.58 -26.91 -2.40
N LEU A 553 5.44 -25.61 -2.66
CA LEU A 553 4.32 -25.06 -3.41
C LEU A 553 4.30 -25.59 -4.85
N ALA A 554 5.45 -25.67 -5.51
CA ALA A 554 5.54 -26.25 -6.85
C ALA A 554 5.03 -27.69 -6.88
N ALA A 555 5.55 -28.54 -5.98
CA ALA A 555 5.11 -29.94 -5.82
C ALA A 555 3.62 -30.06 -5.44
N GLY A 556 3.14 -29.19 -4.55
CA GLY A 556 1.79 -29.24 -4.00
C GLY A 556 0.74 -28.79 -5.02
N ARG A 557 1.01 -27.70 -5.75
CA ARG A 557 0.10 -27.01 -6.68
C ARG A 557 0.23 -27.47 -8.13
N PHE A 558 1.15 -28.38 -8.46
CA PHE A 558 1.50 -28.75 -9.83
C PHE A 558 1.92 -27.52 -10.66
N GLN A 559 2.77 -26.67 -10.08
CA GLN A 559 3.31 -25.49 -10.73
C GLN A 559 4.68 -25.76 -11.35
N GLY A 560 5.09 -24.93 -12.31
CA GLY A 560 6.46 -24.92 -12.79
C GLY A 560 7.47 -24.55 -11.70
N LEU A 561 8.74 -24.93 -11.88
CA LEU A 561 9.82 -24.60 -10.94
C LEU A 561 11.06 -24.11 -11.71
N GLU A 562 11.32 -22.80 -11.64
CA GLU A 562 12.41 -22.16 -12.38
C GLU A 562 13.36 -21.38 -11.47
N PRO A 563 14.66 -21.31 -11.81
CA PRO A 563 15.60 -20.49 -11.08
C PRO A 563 15.30 -19.01 -11.32
N ILE A 564 15.66 -18.18 -10.35
CA ILE A 564 15.70 -16.73 -10.51
C ILE A 564 16.98 -16.17 -9.91
N ALA A 565 17.58 -15.21 -10.59
CA ALA A 565 18.76 -14.52 -10.12
C ALA A 565 18.44 -13.03 -9.90
N CYS A 566 18.66 -12.57 -8.67
CA CYS A 566 18.65 -11.14 -8.36
C CYS A 566 20.00 -10.76 -7.73
N PRO A 567 20.69 -9.73 -8.25
CA PRO A 567 21.97 -9.30 -7.69
C PRO A 567 21.83 -8.57 -6.34
N LYS A 568 20.60 -8.23 -5.94
CA LYS A 568 20.27 -7.47 -4.74
C LYS A 568 19.40 -8.34 -3.83
N ASN A 569 19.51 -8.10 -2.53
CA ASN A 569 18.68 -8.74 -1.51
C ASN A 569 17.43 -7.91 -1.17
N HIS A 570 16.56 -8.45 -0.33
CA HIS A 570 15.33 -7.81 0.12
C HIS A 570 15.48 -6.42 0.76
N THR A 571 16.64 -6.11 1.36
CA THR A 571 16.87 -4.80 2.02
C THR A 571 17.11 -3.67 1.02
N ALA A 572 17.44 -3.99 -0.23
CA ALA A 572 17.73 -3.01 -1.25
C ALA A 572 16.47 -2.47 -1.93
N GLN A 573 16.62 -1.34 -2.62
CA GLN A 573 15.68 -0.89 -3.63
C GLN A 573 16.23 -1.18 -5.02
N ILE A 574 15.34 -1.47 -5.94
CA ILE A 574 15.67 -1.83 -7.32
C ILE A 574 15.11 -0.79 -8.30
N GLY A 575 15.91 -0.42 -9.29
CA GLY A 575 15.53 0.54 -10.33
C GLY A 575 14.79 -0.13 -11.50
N ARG A 576 14.22 0.69 -12.40
CA ARG A 576 13.45 0.20 -13.56
C ARG A 576 14.19 -0.83 -14.43
N ALA A 577 15.46 -0.59 -14.74
CA ALA A 577 16.25 -1.48 -15.60
C ALA A 577 16.40 -2.88 -14.98
N GLU A 578 16.81 -2.94 -13.73
CA GLU A 578 17.00 -4.19 -12.98
C GLU A 578 15.67 -4.95 -12.78
N ILE A 579 14.55 -4.24 -12.59
CA ILE A 579 13.21 -4.87 -12.55
C ILE A 579 12.85 -5.42 -13.94
N GLY A 580 13.18 -4.70 -15.01
CA GLY A 580 12.96 -5.16 -16.38
C GLY A 580 13.72 -6.46 -16.68
N GLU A 581 14.96 -6.59 -16.19
CA GLU A 581 15.75 -7.82 -16.26
C GLU A 581 15.07 -8.97 -15.49
N LEU A 582 14.61 -8.69 -14.26
CA LEU A 582 13.89 -9.67 -13.43
C LEU A 582 12.57 -10.11 -14.08
N ALA A 583 11.79 -9.17 -14.62
CA ALA A 583 10.56 -9.44 -15.36
C ALA A 583 10.81 -10.26 -16.63
N SER A 584 11.93 -10.01 -17.32
CA SER A 584 12.35 -10.80 -18.48
C SER A 584 12.66 -12.25 -18.12
N GLN A 585 13.41 -12.48 -17.04
CA GLN A 585 13.69 -13.84 -16.53
C GLN A 585 12.37 -14.57 -16.19
N ILE A 586 11.45 -13.88 -15.51
CA ILE A 586 10.14 -14.43 -15.16
C ILE A 586 9.33 -14.82 -16.39
N ARG A 587 9.24 -13.92 -17.39
CA ARG A 587 8.51 -14.23 -18.63
C ARG A 587 9.12 -15.39 -19.39
N ALA A 588 10.45 -15.49 -19.43
CA ALA A 588 11.13 -16.63 -20.04
C ALA A 588 10.79 -17.95 -19.31
N GLY A 589 10.76 -17.94 -17.96
CA GLY A 589 10.37 -19.10 -17.17
C GLY A 589 8.90 -19.48 -17.35
N LEU A 590 7.98 -18.51 -17.39
CA LEU A 590 6.56 -18.75 -17.64
C LEU A 590 6.31 -19.35 -19.04
N ALA A 591 7.03 -18.87 -20.05
CA ALA A 591 6.90 -19.36 -21.42
C ALA A 591 7.23 -20.85 -21.58
N LEU A 592 8.06 -21.43 -20.71
CA LEU A 592 8.35 -22.88 -20.71
C LEU A 592 7.11 -23.73 -20.40
N TYR A 593 6.14 -23.15 -19.68
CA TYR A 593 4.91 -23.82 -19.23
C TYR A 593 3.68 -23.32 -20.01
N ASP A 594 3.88 -22.66 -21.14
CA ASP A 594 2.82 -22.05 -21.95
C ASP A 594 2.00 -21.00 -21.15
N LEU A 595 2.67 -20.26 -20.25
CA LEU A 595 2.08 -19.21 -19.41
C LEU A 595 2.58 -17.79 -19.76
N PRO A 596 1.76 -16.73 -19.55
CA PRO A 596 0.30 -16.79 -19.37
C PRO A 596 -0.36 -17.44 -20.60
N GLU A 597 -1.49 -18.13 -20.43
CA GLU A 597 -2.15 -18.82 -21.54
C GLU A 597 -2.52 -17.81 -22.65
N ALA A 598 -2.40 -18.23 -23.92
CA ALA A 598 -2.80 -17.41 -25.07
C ALA A 598 -4.29 -16.99 -25.02
N ASP A 599 -5.12 -17.72 -24.26
CA ASP A 599 -6.53 -17.42 -24.01
C ASP A 599 -6.75 -16.29 -22.99
N GLY A 600 -5.69 -15.67 -22.48
CA GLY A 600 -5.75 -14.49 -21.62
C GLY A 600 -5.97 -14.79 -20.13
N ARG A 601 -5.78 -16.04 -19.68
CA ARG A 601 -5.68 -16.34 -18.24
C ARG A 601 -4.44 -15.72 -17.63
N TRP A 602 -4.57 -15.29 -16.39
CA TRP A 602 -3.46 -14.81 -15.58
C TRP A 602 -2.66 -15.98 -15.01
N ALA A 603 -1.35 -15.80 -14.84
CA ALA A 603 -0.49 -16.78 -14.17
C ALA A 603 -0.27 -16.41 -12.70
N ALA A 604 -0.07 -17.40 -11.83
CA ALA A 604 0.43 -17.19 -10.48
C ALA A 604 1.96 -17.27 -10.44
N ILE A 605 2.61 -16.27 -9.86
CA ILE A 605 4.06 -16.24 -9.66
C ILE A 605 4.34 -16.30 -8.17
N THR A 606 5.02 -17.33 -7.73
CA THR A 606 5.55 -17.40 -6.37
C THR A 606 7.03 -17.04 -6.40
N LEU A 607 7.43 -15.97 -5.70
CA LEU A 607 8.83 -15.65 -5.48
C LEU A 607 9.32 -16.32 -4.20
N ALA A 608 10.25 -17.26 -4.34
CA ALA A 608 10.93 -17.94 -3.24
C ALA A 608 12.44 -17.64 -3.36
N ALA A 609 12.76 -16.36 -3.22
CA ALA A 609 14.07 -15.80 -3.45
C ALA A 609 14.31 -14.55 -2.60
N ASP A 610 15.59 -14.25 -2.34
CA ASP A 610 16.00 -13.05 -1.61
C ASP A 610 16.07 -11.86 -2.57
N VAL A 611 14.91 -11.27 -2.87
CA VAL A 611 14.78 -10.18 -3.85
C VAL A 611 14.18 -8.92 -3.22
N PRO A 612 14.55 -7.71 -3.68
CA PRO A 612 13.92 -6.46 -3.28
C PRO A 612 12.39 -6.53 -3.36
N PHE A 613 11.70 -5.95 -2.38
CA PHE A 613 10.24 -5.81 -2.40
C PHE A 613 9.78 -4.38 -2.73
N ARG A 614 10.72 -3.42 -2.79
CA ARG A 614 10.47 -2.02 -3.17
C ARG A 614 11.23 -1.62 -4.42
N CYS A 615 10.57 -0.86 -5.28
CA CYS A 615 11.15 -0.30 -6.48
C CYS A 615 11.07 1.23 -6.54
N THR A 616 11.98 1.86 -7.27
CA THR A 616 12.00 3.31 -7.53
C THR A 616 11.85 3.60 -9.02
N GLY A 617 11.19 4.70 -9.38
CA GLY A 617 11.06 5.14 -10.78
C GLY A 617 10.22 6.41 -10.92
N THR A 618 10.41 7.13 -12.03
CA THR A 618 9.66 8.36 -12.37
C THR A 618 8.20 8.12 -12.75
N GLU A 619 7.84 6.86 -13.00
CA GLU A 619 6.50 6.42 -13.40
C GLU A 619 5.53 6.32 -12.22
N PHE A 620 6.07 6.25 -11.00
CA PHE A 620 5.24 6.37 -9.82
C PHE A 620 4.86 7.85 -9.68
N PRO A 621 3.56 8.18 -9.57
CA PRO A 621 3.12 9.57 -9.50
C PRO A 621 3.91 10.32 -8.42
N LYS A 622 4.28 11.57 -8.72
CA LYS A 622 5.29 12.49 -8.12
C LYS A 622 5.41 12.60 -6.57
N TRP A 623 4.69 11.79 -5.81
CA TRP A 623 4.68 11.72 -4.35
C TRP A 623 5.93 11.03 -3.74
N GLY A 624 7.08 11.03 -4.42
CA GLY A 624 8.37 10.61 -3.87
C GLY A 624 8.47 9.17 -3.35
N SER A 625 7.58 8.27 -3.81
CA SER A 625 7.34 6.98 -3.18
C SER A 625 7.90 5.79 -3.95
N SER A 626 8.33 4.76 -3.23
CA SER A 626 8.62 3.45 -3.80
C SER A 626 7.34 2.68 -4.18
N GLY A 627 7.36 1.97 -5.31
CA GLY A 627 6.35 0.96 -5.66
C GLY A 627 6.66 -0.41 -5.05
N ALA A 628 5.75 -1.37 -5.18
CA ALA A 628 6.02 -2.78 -4.84
C ALA A 628 6.57 -3.52 -6.07
N VAL A 629 7.70 -4.21 -5.91
CA VAL A 629 8.32 -5.02 -6.98
C VAL A 629 7.35 -6.09 -7.46
N ASP A 630 6.66 -6.74 -6.53
CA ASP A 630 5.70 -7.81 -6.76
C ASP A 630 4.58 -7.39 -7.71
N ASP A 631 4.03 -6.17 -7.55
CA ASP A 631 2.97 -5.72 -8.45
C ASP A 631 3.48 -5.38 -9.86
N TYR A 632 4.76 -5.01 -9.98
CA TYR A 632 5.38 -4.71 -11.28
C TYR A 632 5.66 -6.00 -12.07
N LEU A 633 6.20 -7.04 -11.41
CA LEU A 633 6.61 -8.28 -12.06
C LEU A 633 5.46 -9.09 -12.68
N GLY A 634 4.21 -8.79 -12.32
CA GLY A 634 3.02 -9.44 -12.88
C GLY A 634 2.42 -8.73 -14.09
N ARG A 635 3.14 -7.80 -14.73
CA ARG A 635 2.58 -6.89 -15.75
C ARG A 635 3.42 -6.79 -17.01
N PHE A 636 2.72 -6.60 -18.12
CA PHE A 636 3.32 -6.23 -19.41
C PHE A 636 3.82 -4.78 -19.36
N ASP A 637 4.59 -4.39 -20.38
CA ASP A 637 5.14 -3.03 -20.50
C ASP A 637 4.03 -1.97 -20.66
N ASP A 638 2.85 -2.35 -21.16
CA ASP A 638 1.65 -1.51 -21.19
C ASP A 638 0.89 -1.46 -19.85
N SER A 639 1.51 -1.96 -18.77
CA SER A 639 0.98 -2.11 -17.41
C SER A 639 -0.13 -3.16 -17.25
N THR A 640 -0.62 -3.80 -18.32
CA THR A 640 -1.70 -4.80 -18.17
C THR A 640 -1.22 -6.02 -17.41
N ARG A 641 -2.05 -6.50 -16.50
CA ARG A 641 -1.71 -7.63 -15.63
C ARG A 641 -1.79 -8.93 -16.42
N TYR A 642 -0.71 -9.70 -16.41
CA TYR A 642 -0.69 -11.07 -16.92
C TYR A 642 -0.48 -12.10 -15.81
N ALA A 643 -0.07 -11.64 -14.62
CA ALA A 643 0.14 -12.51 -13.50
C ALA A 643 -0.11 -11.79 -12.17
N VAL A 644 -0.30 -12.58 -11.13
CA VAL A 644 -0.30 -12.10 -9.75
C VAL A 644 0.88 -12.71 -9.04
N VAL A 645 1.55 -11.87 -8.25
CA VAL A 645 2.80 -12.24 -7.60
C VAL A 645 2.56 -12.29 -6.10
N GLY A 646 2.89 -13.43 -5.51
CA GLY A 646 3.08 -13.59 -4.07
C GLY A 646 4.52 -13.97 -3.79
N ARG A 647 5.00 -13.71 -2.58
CA ARG A 647 6.34 -14.13 -2.17
C ARG A 647 6.33 -14.84 -0.84
N LEU A 648 7.17 -15.85 -0.70
CA LEU A 648 7.49 -16.40 0.62
C LEU A 648 8.50 -15.50 1.31
N LEU A 649 8.56 -15.59 2.63
CA LEU A 649 9.46 -14.76 3.43
C LEU A 649 10.12 -15.56 4.55
N GLY A 650 11.40 -15.26 4.79
CA GLY A 650 12.14 -15.69 5.97
C GLY A 650 13.01 -16.92 5.72
N ASP A 651 13.36 -17.59 6.80
CA ASP A 651 14.17 -18.81 6.76
C ASP A 651 13.35 -20.02 6.28
N ALA A 652 14.04 -21.15 6.10
CA ALA A 652 13.43 -22.38 5.62
C ALA A 652 12.25 -22.88 6.49
N PRO A 653 12.34 -22.92 7.83
CA PRO A 653 11.20 -23.27 8.68
C PRO A 653 9.97 -22.38 8.42
N ARG A 654 10.14 -21.06 8.36
CA ARG A 654 9.03 -20.13 8.11
C ARG A 654 8.45 -20.29 6.71
N ALA A 655 9.28 -20.40 5.68
CA ALA A 655 8.80 -20.53 4.29
C ALA A 655 8.07 -21.84 4.05
N ILE A 656 8.55 -22.95 4.63
CA ILE A 656 7.83 -24.24 4.61
C ILE A 656 6.54 -24.15 5.40
N TYR A 657 6.53 -23.52 6.58
CA TYR A 657 5.31 -23.26 7.32
C TYR A 657 4.28 -22.49 6.48
N GLN A 658 4.70 -21.45 5.77
CA GLN A 658 3.83 -20.69 4.87
C GLN A 658 3.23 -21.59 3.77
N ALA A 659 4.07 -22.42 3.13
CA ALA A 659 3.65 -23.35 2.10
C ALA A 659 2.67 -24.41 2.62
N MET A 660 2.99 -25.07 3.74
CA MET A 660 2.15 -26.08 4.35
C MET A 660 0.81 -25.49 4.78
N CYS A 661 0.79 -24.30 5.39
CA CYS A 661 -0.45 -23.63 5.74
C CYS A 661 -1.34 -23.40 4.51
N SER A 662 -0.77 -22.90 3.41
CA SER A 662 -1.53 -22.67 2.17
C SER A 662 -2.10 -23.95 1.55
N LEU A 663 -1.32 -25.04 1.61
CA LEU A 663 -1.68 -26.31 0.96
C LEU A 663 -2.72 -27.12 1.76
N PHE A 664 -2.65 -27.06 3.10
CA PHE A 664 -3.36 -28.01 3.97
C PHE A 664 -4.40 -27.38 4.90
N LEU A 665 -4.23 -26.12 5.30
CA LEU A 665 -5.14 -25.50 6.27
C LEU A 665 -6.36 -24.88 5.58
N VAL A 666 -7.49 -24.95 6.27
CA VAL A 666 -8.72 -24.24 5.93
C VAL A 666 -9.07 -23.36 7.14
N PRO A 667 -9.16 -22.03 7.00
CA PRO A 667 -9.58 -21.17 8.10
C PRO A 667 -10.92 -21.61 8.66
N ASP A 668 -11.02 -21.69 9.99
CA ASP A 668 -12.21 -22.13 10.73
C ASP A 668 -13.00 -20.97 11.34
N ARG A 669 -12.41 -19.78 11.39
CA ARG A 669 -13.02 -18.56 11.94
C ARG A 669 -12.48 -17.30 11.26
N ALA A 670 -13.36 -16.33 11.03
CA ALA A 670 -13.02 -15.04 10.45
C ALA A 670 -13.26 -13.87 11.43
N LEU A 671 -12.40 -12.85 11.35
CA LEU A 671 -12.62 -11.53 11.98
C LEU A 671 -12.67 -10.45 10.91
N PHE A 672 -13.71 -9.62 10.95
CA PHE A 672 -13.80 -8.37 10.19
C PHE A 672 -13.70 -7.19 11.17
N PHE A 673 -12.59 -6.46 11.12
CA PHE A 673 -12.31 -5.34 12.02
C PHE A 673 -12.23 -4.04 11.23
N ASN A 674 -13.27 -3.21 11.32
CA ASN A 674 -13.46 -2.07 10.43
C ASN A 674 -13.35 -0.72 11.15
N ASN A 675 -12.40 0.11 10.72
CA ASN A 675 -12.29 1.50 11.15
C ASN A 675 -13.14 2.50 10.33
N TYR A 676 -13.52 2.13 9.12
CA TYR A 676 -14.15 3.07 8.19
C TYR A 676 -15.64 3.23 8.45
N GLY A 677 -16.15 4.44 8.16
CA GLY A 677 -17.56 4.78 8.36
C GLY A 677 -18.49 3.82 7.62
N THR A 678 -19.72 3.67 8.12
CA THR A 678 -20.73 2.76 7.55
C THR A 678 -21.56 3.40 6.44
N ASP A 679 -21.47 4.72 6.25
CA ASP A 679 -22.23 5.46 5.25
C ASP A 679 -21.74 5.15 3.82
N PRO A 680 -22.51 4.39 3.02
CA PRO A 680 -22.12 3.99 1.67
C PRO A 680 -21.94 5.18 0.71
N LYS A 681 -22.45 6.38 1.06
CA LYS A 681 -22.30 7.59 0.24
C LYS A 681 -20.91 8.21 0.35
N THR A 682 -20.09 7.75 1.28
CA THR A 682 -18.70 8.21 1.45
C THR A 682 -17.71 7.24 0.80
N ILE A 683 -16.55 7.75 0.38
CA ILE A 683 -15.44 6.91 -0.13
C ILE A 683 -14.99 5.83 0.87
N TRP A 684 -15.18 6.08 2.17
CA TRP A 684 -14.84 5.16 3.25
C TRP A 684 -15.90 4.06 3.41
N GLY A 685 -17.16 4.39 3.19
CA GLY A 685 -18.27 3.44 3.25
C GLY A 685 -18.22 2.33 2.22
N TRP A 686 -17.57 2.55 1.07
CA TRP A 686 -17.33 1.50 0.09
C TRP A 686 -16.48 0.36 0.64
N TYR A 687 -15.65 0.64 1.65
CA TYR A 687 -14.79 -0.35 2.28
C TYR A 687 -15.41 -0.99 3.52
N ARG A 688 -16.68 -0.70 3.83
CA ARG A 688 -17.38 -1.32 4.95
C ARG A 688 -17.36 -2.85 4.85
N THR A 689 -17.30 -3.51 6.00
CA THR A 689 -17.15 -4.97 6.06
C THR A 689 -18.42 -5.71 6.45
N ALA A 690 -19.48 -5.02 6.89
CA ALA A 690 -20.67 -5.67 7.47
C ALA A 690 -21.35 -6.66 6.50
N GLU A 691 -21.54 -6.27 5.24
CA GLU A 691 -22.14 -7.14 4.21
C GLU A 691 -21.25 -8.35 3.91
N SER A 692 -19.94 -8.10 3.77
CA SER A 692 -18.92 -9.15 3.59
C SER A 692 -18.88 -10.13 4.76
N ALA A 693 -18.94 -9.64 6.00
CA ALA A 693 -18.97 -10.45 7.20
C ALA A 693 -20.25 -11.31 7.26
N ALA A 694 -21.40 -10.74 6.90
CA ALA A 694 -22.66 -11.48 6.82
C ALA A 694 -22.63 -12.60 5.76
N LEU A 695 -21.95 -12.38 4.62
CA LEU A 695 -21.71 -13.43 3.63
C LEU A 695 -20.77 -14.52 4.17
N PHE A 696 -19.67 -14.14 4.82
CA PHE A 696 -18.72 -15.09 5.42
C PHE A 696 -19.34 -15.92 6.55
N ALA A 697 -20.22 -15.33 7.35
CA ALA A 697 -20.93 -16.00 8.45
C ALA A 697 -21.77 -17.20 7.97
N LYS A 698 -22.15 -17.25 6.69
CA LYS A 698 -22.81 -18.41 6.07
C LYS A 698 -21.88 -19.60 5.88
N ARG A 699 -20.55 -19.38 5.86
CA ARG A 699 -19.52 -20.39 5.59
C ARG A 699 -18.75 -20.83 6.85
N MET A 700 -18.46 -19.90 7.76
CA MET A 700 -17.72 -20.15 9.00
C MET A 700 -18.09 -19.15 10.10
N PRO A 701 -17.89 -19.49 11.38
CA PRO A 701 -17.98 -18.53 12.48
C PRO A 701 -17.23 -17.23 12.17
N THR A 702 -17.93 -16.11 12.28
CA THR A 702 -17.42 -14.79 11.85
C THR A 702 -17.78 -13.75 12.89
N ASP A 703 -16.77 -13.02 13.38
CA ASP A 703 -16.95 -11.84 14.22
C ASP A 703 -16.78 -10.58 13.37
N GLU A 704 -17.65 -9.59 13.57
CA GLU A 704 -17.57 -8.27 12.94
C GLU A 704 -17.49 -7.20 14.04
N VAL A 705 -16.57 -6.25 13.87
CA VAL A 705 -16.36 -5.13 14.78
C VAL A 705 -16.26 -3.85 13.98
N HIS A 706 -17.08 -2.86 14.32
CA HIS A 706 -17.14 -1.55 13.70
C HIS A 706 -17.27 -0.44 14.75
N THR A 707 -17.28 0.83 14.31
CA THR A 707 -17.45 2.00 15.18
C THR A 707 -18.78 1.95 15.94
N PRO A 708 -18.82 2.23 17.27
CA PRO A 708 -17.72 2.73 18.11
C PRO A 708 -16.89 1.65 18.81
N GLU A 709 -17.17 0.36 18.61
CA GLU A 709 -16.51 -0.74 19.32
C GLU A 709 -15.10 -1.06 18.81
N ASN A 710 -14.75 -0.60 17.62
CA ASN A 710 -13.45 -0.75 16.95
C ASN A 710 -12.31 -0.01 17.66
N THR A 711 -12.02 -0.42 18.88
CA THR A 711 -10.94 0.11 19.71
C THR A 711 -9.77 -0.86 19.74
N VAL A 712 -8.56 -0.36 19.99
CA VAL A 712 -7.38 -1.23 20.19
C VAL A 712 -7.61 -2.20 21.36
N ALA A 713 -8.28 -1.75 22.42
CA ALA A 713 -8.64 -2.60 23.55
C ALA A 713 -9.57 -3.77 23.13
N LYS A 714 -10.57 -3.50 22.28
CA LYS A 714 -11.43 -4.54 21.72
C LYS A 714 -10.65 -5.49 20.81
N PHE A 715 -9.77 -4.97 19.95
CA PHE A 715 -8.92 -5.82 19.11
C PHE A 715 -8.06 -6.75 19.96
N ARG A 716 -7.35 -6.20 20.95
CA ARG A 716 -6.57 -6.98 21.93
C ARG A 716 -7.44 -8.02 22.63
N ALA A 717 -8.63 -7.67 23.10
CA ALA A 717 -9.52 -8.62 23.76
C ALA A 717 -9.95 -9.80 22.85
N LEU A 718 -9.90 -9.63 21.53
CA LEU A 718 -10.20 -10.67 20.55
C LEU A 718 -8.96 -11.47 20.14
N THR A 719 -7.77 -10.84 20.16
CA THR A 719 -6.54 -11.39 19.58
C THR A 719 -5.42 -11.67 20.58
N THR A 720 -5.56 -11.29 21.85
CA THR A 720 -4.58 -11.50 22.92
C THR A 720 -5.13 -12.38 24.05
N PRO A 721 -4.26 -13.14 24.77
CA PRO A 721 -2.83 -13.33 24.49
C PRO A 721 -2.55 -14.10 23.19
N TRP A 722 -3.57 -14.73 22.59
CA TRP A 722 -3.42 -15.52 21.37
C TRP A 722 -4.53 -15.23 20.36
N ASN A 723 -4.15 -15.03 19.10
CA ASN A 723 -5.08 -14.95 17.99
C ASN A 723 -5.78 -16.30 17.82
N ARG A 724 -7.09 -16.26 17.57
CA ARG A 724 -7.96 -17.41 17.34
C ARG A 724 -8.65 -17.39 15.98
N TYR A 725 -8.36 -16.39 15.15
CA TYR A 725 -8.96 -16.22 13.85
C TYR A 725 -7.99 -16.76 12.79
N GLY A 726 -8.41 -17.78 12.05
CA GLY A 726 -7.65 -18.27 10.90
C GLY A 726 -7.69 -17.31 9.70
N MET A 727 -8.63 -16.37 9.71
CA MET A 727 -8.74 -15.33 8.69
C MET A 727 -9.11 -13.98 9.28
N MET A 728 -8.46 -12.91 8.83
CA MET A 728 -8.71 -11.54 9.31
C MET A 728 -8.79 -10.55 8.15
N PHE A 729 -9.83 -9.72 8.16
CA PHE A 729 -9.98 -8.55 7.30
C PHE A 729 -9.95 -7.30 8.16
N ILE A 730 -8.97 -6.44 7.95
CA ILE A 730 -8.73 -5.27 8.80
C ILE A 730 -8.75 -4.00 7.94
N ASN A 731 -9.58 -3.05 8.31
CA ASN A 731 -9.51 -1.68 7.78
C ASN A 731 -9.02 -0.76 8.88
N SER A 732 -7.92 -0.06 8.65
CA SER A 732 -7.34 0.90 9.60
C SER A 732 -6.49 1.93 8.87
N SER A 733 -6.07 2.97 9.57
CA SER A 733 -5.09 3.95 9.06
C SER A 733 -3.83 3.93 9.92
N GLY A 734 -2.72 4.47 9.45
CA GLY A 734 -1.46 4.49 10.20
C GLY A 734 -0.22 4.41 9.32
N GLY A 735 0.83 3.80 9.86
CA GLY A 735 2.11 3.59 9.19
C GLY A 735 2.68 2.21 9.45
N ALA A 736 3.97 2.03 9.16
CA ALA A 736 4.64 0.74 9.30
C ALA A 736 4.56 0.13 10.71
N THR A 737 4.56 0.97 11.75
CA THR A 737 4.70 0.56 13.15
C THR A 737 3.52 0.95 14.04
N SER A 738 2.49 1.57 13.45
CA SER A 738 1.36 2.10 14.19
C SER A 738 0.09 2.00 13.39
N TRP A 739 -1.03 1.87 14.09
CA TRP A 739 -2.34 1.86 13.47
C TRP A 739 -3.35 2.62 14.31
N SER A 740 -4.38 3.13 13.66
CA SER A 740 -5.39 3.99 14.24
C SER A 740 -6.77 3.45 13.90
N VAL A 741 -7.59 3.38 14.94
CA VAL A 741 -8.97 2.90 14.91
C VAL A 741 -9.85 3.88 15.71
N GLY A 742 -11.18 3.76 15.61
CA GLY A 742 -12.13 4.76 16.14
C GLY A 742 -11.95 5.13 17.62
N GLY A 743 -11.40 4.22 18.43
CA GLY A 743 -11.10 4.44 19.85
C GLY A 743 -9.64 4.71 20.21
N GLY A 744 -8.77 5.04 19.26
CA GLY A 744 -7.37 5.41 19.51
C GLY A 744 -6.35 4.69 18.62
N GLY A 745 -5.07 4.91 18.95
CA GLY A 745 -3.94 4.33 18.22
C GLY A 745 -3.36 3.10 18.92
N GLY A 746 -2.95 2.12 18.13
CA GLY A 746 -2.19 0.96 18.54
C GLY A 746 -0.82 0.93 17.86
N ASN A 747 -0.07 -0.14 18.10
CA ASN A 747 1.28 -0.34 17.57
C ASN A 747 1.48 -1.78 17.07
N THR A 748 2.71 -2.13 16.72
CA THR A 748 3.07 -3.44 16.20
C THR A 748 2.82 -4.59 17.15
N ASP A 749 2.92 -4.35 18.46
CA ASP A 749 2.70 -5.39 19.48
C ASP A 749 1.23 -5.82 19.56
N ASP A 750 0.32 -5.07 18.93
CA ASP A 750 -1.07 -5.47 18.76
C ASP A 750 -1.25 -6.52 17.67
N SER A 751 -0.28 -6.69 16.77
CA SER A 751 -0.41 -7.60 15.65
C SER A 751 -0.65 -9.03 16.14
N PRO A 752 -1.59 -9.76 15.52
CA PRO A 752 -2.02 -11.06 16.02
C PRO A 752 -0.85 -12.05 16.08
N VAL A 753 -0.61 -12.62 17.26
CA VAL A 753 0.27 -13.76 17.47
C VAL A 753 -0.60 -14.93 17.92
N GLY A 754 -0.53 -16.07 17.25
CA GLY A 754 -1.28 -17.25 17.68
C GLY A 754 -1.46 -18.27 16.58
N VAL A 755 -2.72 -18.64 16.32
CA VAL A 755 -3.07 -19.61 15.27
C VAL A 755 -2.55 -19.16 13.90
N SER A 756 -2.29 -20.15 13.04
CA SER A 756 -2.03 -19.92 11.63
C SER A 756 -3.15 -19.10 10.99
N CYS A 757 -2.80 -17.93 10.44
CA CYS A 757 -3.76 -16.95 9.97
C CYS A 757 -3.42 -16.39 8.59
N ALA A 758 -4.45 -16.13 7.78
CA ALA A 758 -4.37 -15.28 6.60
C ALA A 758 -4.93 -13.87 6.91
N ILE A 759 -4.16 -12.82 6.60
CA ILE A 759 -4.52 -11.44 6.95
C ILE A 759 -4.63 -10.57 5.70
N HIS A 760 -5.79 -9.97 5.49
CA HIS A 760 -6.01 -8.92 4.52
C HIS A 760 -6.15 -7.58 5.26
N ILE A 761 -5.27 -6.63 5.00
CA ILE A 761 -5.31 -5.32 5.65
C ILE A 761 -5.31 -4.15 4.66
N ILE A 762 -6.33 -3.30 4.76
CA ILE A 762 -6.41 -2.00 4.09
C ILE A 762 -5.85 -0.98 5.06
N HIS A 763 -4.57 -0.64 4.86
CA HIS A 763 -3.80 0.24 5.74
C HIS A 763 -2.53 0.75 5.04
N SER A 764 -2.18 2.01 5.29
CA SER A 764 -1.01 2.68 4.71
C SER A 764 0.32 2.19 5.29
N GLY A 765 1.19 1.60 4.46
CA GLY A 765 2.49 1.09 4.90
C GLY A 765 2.42 -0.14 5.80
N SER A 766 1.31 -0.88 5.85
CA SER A 766 1.17 -2.06 6.72
C SER A 766 2.16 -3.18 6.40
N ALA A 767 2.55 -3.30 5.13
CA ALA A 767 3.60 -4.18 4.62
C ALA A 767 4.87 -3.41 4.27
N ALA A 768 5.17 -2.32 4.99
CA ALA A 768 6.34 -1.49 4.72
C ALA A 768 7.63 -2.29 4.81
N ASP A 769 7.83 -3.13 5.81
CA ASP A 769 9.01 -3.99 5.89
C ASP A 769 8.65 -5.34 6.50
N PRO A 770 8.16 -6.29 5.71
CA PRO A 770 7.65 -7.56 6.23
C PRO A 770 8.75 -8.49 6.75
N TYR A 771 10.04 -8.14 6.57
CA TYR A 771 11.17 -8.85 7.17
C TYR A 771 11.47 -8.36 8.60
N ASN A 772 11.04 -7.14 8.93
CA ASN A 772 11.28 -6.54 10.24
C ASN A 772 10.10 -6.82 11.21
N PRO A 773 10.31 -7.60 12.29
CA PRO A 773 9.26 -7.91 13.27
C PRO A 773 8.77 -6.69 14.08
N ASP A 774 9.42 -5.53 13.97
CA ASP A 774 8.95 -4.27 14.55
C ASP A 774 8.09 -3.46 13.57
N THR A 775 7.51 -4.11 12.54
CA THR A 775 6.45 -3.57 11.69
C THR A 775 5.18 -4.43 11.76
N LEU A 776 4.05 -3.90 11.31
CA LEU A 776 2.76 -4.60 11.37
C LEU A 776 2.79 -5.95 10.62
N ALA A 777 3.19 -5.95 9.34
CA ALA A 777 3.32 -7.19 8.58
C ALA A 777 4.39 -8.11 9.17
N GLY A 778 5.58 -7.59 9.49
CA GLY A 778 6.66 -8.43 9.99
C GLY A 778 6.32 -9.09 11.33
N ARG A 779 5.65 -8.37 12.25
CA ARG A 779 5.18 -8.96 13.51
C ARG A 779 4.10 -10.00 13.27
N ALA A 780 3.14 -9.74 12.38
CA ALA A 780 2.09 -10.71 12.07
C ALA A 780 2.65 -11.99 11.44
N ILE A 781 3.58 -11.86 10.48
CA ILE A 781 4.24 -12.99 9.81
C ILE A 781 5.10 -13.78 10.80
N TRP A 782 5.89 -13.10 11.63
CA TRP A 782 6.62 -13.73 12.73
C TRP A 782 5.65 -14.44 13.69
N GLY A 783 4.52 -13.82 13.96
CA GLY A 783 3.44 -14.29 14.81
C GLY A 783 2.54 -15.38 14.21
N GLY A 784 2.90 -15.96 13.06
CA GLY A 784 2.21 -17.11 12.48
C GLY A 784 1.29 -16.79 11.29
N ALA A 785 1.23 -15.54 10.82
CA ALA A 785 0.54 -15.24 9.57
C ALA A 785 1.28 -15.90 8.39
N TYR A 786 0.61 -16.80 7.71
CA TYR A 786 1.19 -17.52 6.57
C TYR A 786 0.85 -16.86 5.22
N TRP A 787 -0.13 -15.96 5.24
CA TRP A 787 -0.54 -15.15 4.10
C TRP A 787 -0.88 -13.74 4.58
N TYR A 788 -0.37 -12.71 3.88
CA TYR A 788 -0.58 -11.32 4.25
C TYR A 788 -0.73 -10.44 3.01
N PHE A 789 -1.74 -9.57 2.98
CA PHE A 789 -1.89 -8.53 1.97
C PHE A 789 -1.95 -7.15 2.62
N GLY A 790 -1.12 -6.24 2.12
CA GLY A 790 -1.03 -4.87 2.62
C GLY A 790 -0.23 -3.98 1.67
N SER A 791 0.19 -2.81 2.16
CA SER A 791 0.92 -1.84 1.34
C SER A 791 2.34 -1.58 1.81
N THR A 792 3.29 -1.45 0.88
CA THR A 792 4.72 -1.19 1.17
C THR A 792 5.03 0.27 1.50
N ALA A 793 4.11 1.16 1.14
CA ALA A 793 4.14 2.59 1.41
C ALA A 793 2.70 3.13 1.28
N GLU A 794 2.46 4.38 1.70
CA GLU A 794 1.13 5.00 1.75
C GLU A 794 0.37 4.92 0.41
N PRO A 795 -0.66 4.08 0.24
CA PRO A 795 -1.43 4.04 -0.99
C PRO A 795 -2.62 5.01 -0.92
N PHE A 796 -3.22 5.34 -2.07
CA PHE A 796 -4.60 5.84 -2.03
C PHE A 796 -5.53 4.71 -1.58
N LEU A 797 -6.58 5.05 -0.83
CA LEU A 797 -7.60 4.08 -0.41
C LEU A 797 -8.16 3.31 -1.61
N ALA A 798 -8.49 4.04 -2.68
CA ALA A 798 -9.00 3.52 -3.94
C ALA A 798 -8.03 2.57 -4.67
N ALA A 799 -6.76 2.44 -4.25
CA ALA A 799 -5.87 1.42 -4.78
C ALA A 799 -6.19 0.03 -4.22
N PHE A 800 -6.86 -0.09 -3.07
CA PHE A 800 -7.33 -1.36 -2.54
C PHE A 800 -8.66 -1.76 -3.15
N GLN A 801 -8.85 -3.06 -3.39
CA GLN A 801 -10.16 -3.61 -3.73
C GLN A 801 -11.06 -3.61 -2.48
N PRO A 802 -12.30 -3.09 -2.58
CA PRO A 802 -13.27 -3.15 -1.49
C PRO A 802 -13.58 -4.59 -1.06
N VAL A 803 -13.72 -4.82 0.24
CA VAL A 803 -13.98 -6.15 0.79
C VAL A 803 -15.35 -6.71 0.34
N CYS A 804 -16.32 -5.84 0.07
CA CYS A 804 -17.62 -6.23 -0.52
C CYS A 804 -17.46 -6.86 -1.91
N ASN A 805 -16.45 -6.44 -2.68
CA ASN A 805 -16.19 -6.96 -4.02
C ASN A 805 -15.32 -8.21 -3.99
N SER A 806 -14.47 -8.33 -2.96
CA SER A 806 -13.55 -9.45 -2.82
C SER A 806 -14.21 -10.70 -2.22
N VAL A 807 -15.08 -10.54 -1.21
CA VAL A 807 -15.61 -11.68 -0.45
C VAL A 807 -16.43 -12.69 -1.28
N PRO A 808 -17.34 -12.28 -2.18
CA PRO A 808 -18.07 -13.24 -3.02
C PRO A 808 -17.11 -14.15 -3.81
N ARG A 809 -16.01 -13.58 -4.33
CA ARG A 809 -14.97 -14.31 -5.08
C ARG A 809 -14.14 -15.23 -4.17
N VAL A 810 -13.85 -14.77 -2.95
CA VAL A 810 -13.18 -15.61 -1.94
C VAL A 810 -14.03 -16.84 -1.62
N LEU A 811 -15.33 -16.67 -1.42
CA LEU A 811 -16.27 -17.77 -1.14
C LEU A 811 -16.45 -18.70 -2.34
N ALA A 812 -16.31 -18.19 -3.57
CA ALA A 812 -16.26 -18.98 -4.79
C ALA A 812 -14.95 -19.79 -4.95
N GLY A 813 -13.97 -19.60 -4.05
CA GLY A 813 -12.70 -20.31 -4.08
C GLY A 813 -11.68 -19.75 -5.06
N ALA A 814 -11.83 -18.48 -5.46
CA ALA A 814 -10.83 -17.83 -6.29
C ALA A 814 -9.52 -17.54 -5.50
N PRO A 815 -8.36 -17.47 -6.18
CA PRO A 815 -7.08 -17.16 -5.53
C PRO A 815 -7.04 -15.76 -4.93
N TYR A 816 -6.61 -15.65 -3.69
CA TYR A 816 -6.65 -14.39 -2.93
C TYR A 816 -5.78 -13.31 -3.56
N ALA A 817 -4.58 -13.67 -4.03
CA ALA A 817 -3.69 -12.74 -4.69
C ALA A 817 -4.31 -12.04 -5.89
N ALA A 818 -5.25 -12.70 -6.55
CA ALA A 818 -5.88 -12.20 -7.74
C ALA A 818 -7.15 -11.39 -7.43
N ILE A 819 -7.87 -11.77 -6.38
CA ILE A 819 -9.06 -11.06 -5.89
C ILE A 819 -8.73 -9.67 -5.32
N PHE A 820 -7.62 -9.54 -4.60
CA PHE A 820 -7.31 -8.30 -3.86
C PHE A 820 -6.56 -7.24 -4.68
N ARG A 821 -6.29 -7.53 -5.95
CA ARG A 821 -5.60 -6.61 -6.86
C ARG A 821 -6.61 -5.85 -7.72
N GLN A 822 -6.31 -4.59 -8.00
CA GLN A 822 -7.02 -3.82 -9.02
C GLN A 822 -6.87 -4.49 -10.38
N ARG A 823 -7.97 -4.50 -11.14
CA ARG A 823 -8.01 -5.04 -12.49
C ARG A 823 -7.57 -3.98 -13.48
N THR A 824 -7.22 -4.40 -14.69
CA THR A 824 -6.93 -3.46 -15.78
C THR A 824 -8.17 -2.58 -16.03
N ASP A 825 -7.94 -1.27 -16.19
CA ASP A 825 -8.95 -0.20 -16.29
C ASP A 825 -9.48 0.38 -14.96
N ASP A 826 -9.36 -0.34 -13.83
CA ASP A 826 -9.78 0.19 -12.52
C ASP A 826 -8.94 1.42 -12.12
N ARG A 827 -9.47 2.28 -11.26
CA ARG A 827 -8.67 3.40 -10.73
C ARG A 827 -7.45 2.84 -9.98
N PHE A 828 -6.24 3.30 -10.30
CA PHE A 828 -4.97 2.76 -9.78
C PHE A 828 -4.66 1.32 -10.22
N TRP A 829 -5.11 0.94 -11.42
CA TRP A 829 -4.77 -0.34 -12.02
C TRP A 829 -3.30 -0.51 -12.39
N SER A 830 -2.49 0.54 -12.49
CA SER A 830 -1.05 0.48 -12.81
C SER A 830 -0.22 -0.11 -11.66
N PRO A 831 1.08 -0.47 -11.85
CA PRO A 831 1.92 -0.96 -10.75
C PRO A 831 1.84 -0.05 -9.52
N TRP A 832 1.43 -0.60 -8.37
CA TRP A 832 1.20 0.16 -7.15
C TRP A 832 2.00 -0.35 -5.94
N ARG A 833 1.73 0.24 -4.77
CA ARG A 833 2.42 -0.01 -3.50
C ARG A 833 1.86 -1.21 -2.74
N LEU A 834 1.23 -2.17 -3.43
CA LEU A 834 0.53 -3.30 -2.80
C LEU A 834 1.37 -4.59 -2.89
N MET A 835 1.40 -5.35 -1.80
CA MET A 835 2.24 -6.53 -1.64
C MET A 835 1.43 -7.71 -1.11
N ILE A 836 1.82 -8.91 -1.56
CA ILE A 836 1.29 -10.19 -1.09
C ILE A 836 2.45 -11.01 -0.57
N VAL A 837 2.34 -11.45 0.68
CA VAL A 837 3.20 -12.46 1.30
C VAL A 837 2.40 -13.75 1.37
N GLY A 838 3.05 -14.86 1.02
CA GLY A 838 2.47 -16.19 0.97
C GLY A 838 2.22 -16.67 -0.46
N ASP A 839 1.57 -17.83 -0.56
CA ASP A 839 1.19 -18.47 -1.82
C ASP A 839 0.15 -17.62 -2.59
N PRO A 840 0.43 -17.18 -3.83
CA PRO A 840 -0.54 -16.48 -4.66
C PRO A 840 -1.78 -17.32 -4.99
N LEU A 841 -1.68 -18.65 -4.96
CA LEU A 841 -2.79 -19.59 -5.19
C LEU A 841 -3.54 -19.96 -3.91
N PHE A 842 -3.23 -19.33 -2.76
CA PHE A 842 -4.04 -19.54 -1.57
C PHE A 842 -5.49 -19.14 -1.85
N CYS A 843 -6.42 -20.06 -1.53
CA CYS A 843 -7.85 -19.89 -1.74
C CYS A 843 -8.63 -20.63 -0.65
N LEU A 844 -9.86 -20.21 -0.40
CA LEU A 844 -10.75 -20.94 0.50
C LEU A 844 -11.22 -22.23 -0.20
N ARG A 845 -10.97 -23.38 0.42
CA ARG A 845 -11.47 -24.66 -0.11
C ARG A 845 -12.98 -24.76 0.04
N SER A 846 -13.62 -25.31 -0.98
CA SER A 846 -15.06 -25.62 -0.94
C SER A 846 -15.36 -26.66 0.14
N GLU A 847 -14.48 -27.64 0.31
CA GLU A 847 -14.60 -28.73 1.29
C GLU A 847 -13.27 -28.95 2.03
N PRO A 848 -13.29 -29.43 3.29
CA PRO A 848 -12.08 -29.91 3.95
C PRO A 848 -11.38 -31.00 3.13
N VAL A 849 -10.06 -31.06 3.21
CA VAL A 849 -9.29 -32.10 2.52
C VAL A 849 -9.67 -33.49 3.02
N SER A 850 -9.90 -34.43 2.11
CA SER A 850 -10.06 -35.84 2.49
C SER A 850 -8.78 -36.33 3.14
N ARG A 851 -8.90 -36.99 4.30
CA ARG A 851 -7.77 -37.53 5.04
C ARG A 851 -7.57 -39.04 4.85
N THR A 852 -6.32 -39.48 4.75
CA THR A 852 -5.94 -40.91 4.68
C THR A 852 -4.97 -41.29 5.78
N GLU A 853 -4.84 -42.60 6.05
CA GLU A 853 -3.81 -43.08 6.97
C GLU A 853 -2.42 -42.94 6.36
N TYR A 854 -1.48 -42.42 7.14
CA TYR A 854 -0.10 -42.24 6.70
C TYR A 854 0.70 -43.54 6.81
N GLN A 855 1.48 -43.85 5.77
CA GLN A 855 2.43 -44.96 5.77
C GLN A 855 3.84 -44.41 6.03
N PRO A 856 4.42 -44.63 7.22
CA PRO A 856 5.74 -44.09 7.54
C PRO A 856 6.83 -44.73 6.69
N ALA A 857 7.80 -43.91 6.28
CA ALA A 857 9.02 -44.41 5.64
C ALA A 857 9.91 -45.14 6.65
N GLN A 858 10.80 -45.98 6.12
CA GLN A 858 11.80 -46.67 6.92
C GLN A 858 12.66 -45.66 7.68
N GLY A 859 12.76 -45.83 9.00
CA GLY A 859 13.53 -44.94 9.89
C GLY A 859 12.75 -43.76 10.46
N GLU A 860 11.53 -43.49 9.97
CA GLU A 860 10.67 -42.50 10.61
C GLU A 860 10.19 -43.03 11.97
N THR A 861 10.38 -42.21 13.00
CA THR A 861 9.96 -42.55 14.35
C THR A 861 8.64 -41.85 14.64
N ARG A 862 7.61 -42.62 15.01
CA ARG A 862 6.35 -42.03 15.47
C ARG A 862 6.62 -41.30 16.78
N LEU A 863 6.31 -40.01 16.82
CA LEU A 863 6.20 -39.30 18.08
C LEU A 863 4.87 -39.73 18.71
N GLU A 864 4.97 -40.43 19.84
CA GLU A 864 3.79 -40.65 20.67
C GLU A 864 3.34 -39.28 21.20
N LEU A 865 2.33 -38.70 20.54
CA LEU A 865 1.47 -37.70 21.15
C LEU A 865 0.74 -38.44 22.28
N ALA A 866 1.39 -38.57 23.43
CA ALA A 866 0.88 -39.38 24.52
C ALA A 866 -0.54 -38.90 24.87
N PRO A 867 -1.57 -39.77 24.83
CA PRO A 867 -2.90 -39.40 25.29
C PRO A 867 -2.83 -39.17 26.80
N GLY A 868 -2.73 -37.90 27.21
CA GLY A 868 -2.49 -37.52 28.61
C GLY A 868 -1.01 -37.38 28.99
N GLY A 869 -0.07 -37.42 28.04
CA GLY A 869 1.22 -36.77 28.26
C GLY A 869 0.94 -35.29 28.41
N VAL A 870 1.39 -34.70 29.50
CA VAL A 870 1.25 -33.29 29.78
C VAL A 870 2.07 -32.52 28.75
N ASP A 871 1.47 -32.29 27.60
CA ASP A 871 2.09 -31.71 26.43
C ASP A 871 1.96 -30.19 26.51
N LEU A 872 3.02 -29.49 26.12
CA LEU A 872 3.00 -28.07 25.81
C LEU A 872 1.79 -27.71 24.93
N VAL A 873 1.39 -28.59 24.02
CA VAL A 873 0.16 -28.46 23.21
C VAL A 873 -1.10 -28.49 24.08
N ALA A 874 -1.20 -29.41 25.04
CA ALA A 874 -2.34 -29.46 25.96
C ALA A 874 -2.36 -28.21 26.87
N LEU A 875 -1.21 -27.76 27.36
CA LEU A 875 -1.09 -26.54 28.15
C LEU A 875 -1.54 -25.33 27.32
N ARG A 876 -0.99 -25.17 26.11
CA ARG A 876 -1.34 -24.11 25.15
C ARG A 876 -2.83 -24.16 24.83
N THR A 877 -3.40 -25.34 24.59
CA THR A 877 -4.84 -25.55 24.31
C THR A 877 -5.70 -25.13 25.49
N ALA A 878 -5.39 -25.56 26.70
CA ALA A 878 -6.13 -25.20 27.91
C ALA A 878 -6.06 -23.68 28.17
N VAL A 879 -4.89 -23.06 28.00
CA VAL A 879 -4.76 -21.59 28.08
C VAL A 879 -5.59 -20.91 27.00
N ARG A 880 -5.55 -21.42 25.75
CA ARG A 880 -6.27 -20.88 24.59
C ARG A 880 -7.78 -20.92 24.80
N LEU A 881 -8.31 -21.98 25.41
CA LEU A 881 -9.73 -22.12 25.74
C LEU A 881 -10.15 -21.29 26.96
N GLY A 882 -9.21 -20.65 27.66
CA GLY A 882 -9.46 -19.98 28.93
C GLY A 882 -9.76 -20.95 30.08
N ASP A 883 -9.48 -22.24 29.89
CA ASP A 883 -9.69 -23.28 30.89
C ASP A 883 -8.50 -23.33 31.86
N GLY A 884 -8.49 -22.38 32.79
CA GLY A 884 -7.45 -22.28 33.81
C GLY A 884 -7.38 -23.50 34.73
N VAL A 885 -8.45 -24.29 34.84
CA VAL A 885 -8.47 -25.52 35.63
C VAL A 885 -7.72 -26.62 34.90
N ALA A 886 -8.00 -26.83 33.61
CA ALA A 886 -7.25 -27.79 32.80
C ALA A 886 -5.78 -27.41 32.67
N ALA A 887 -5.46 -26.13 32.45
CA ALA A 887 -4.07 -25.66 32.37
C ALA A 887 -3.31 -25.92 33.68
N ARG A 888 -3.97 -25.70 34.81
CA ARG A 888 -3.40 -26.01 36.13
C ARG A 888 -3.20 -27.51 36.32
N GLN A 889 -4.19 -28.34 36.00
CA GLN A 889 -4.07 -29.80 36.09
C GLN A 889 -2.91 -30.33 35.26
N ILE A 890 -2.67 -29.72 34.10
CA ILE A 890 -1.54 -30.01 33.23
C ILE A 890 -0.24 -29.63 33.94
N VAL A 891 -0.07 -28.39 34.41
CA VAL A 891 1.15 -27.98 35.13
C VAL A 891 1.40 -28.85 36.38
N ASP A 892 0.35 -29.14 37.16
CA ASP A 892 0.41 -29.98 38.36
C ASP A 892 0.83 -31.42 38.01
N ALA A 893 0.35 -31.97 36.88
CA ALA A 893 0.70 -33.31 36.41
C ALA A 893 2.11 -33.40 35.81
N ALA A 894 2.62 -32.34 35.18
CA ALA A 894 4.02 -32.27 34.74
C ALA A 894 4.99 -32.19 35.92
N GLY A 895 4.57 -31.52 36.99
CA GLY A 895 5.42 -31.15 38.10
C GLY A 895 6.32 -29.96 37.76
N PRO A 896 6.74 -29.18 38.76
CA PRO A 896 7.46 -27.93 38.54
C PRO A 896 8.86 -28.10 37.94
N ALA A 897 9.42 -29.31 37.97
CA ALA A 897 10.74 -29.64 37.44
C ALA A 897 10.70 -30.21 36.01
N ALA A 898 9.56 -30.20 35.32
CA ALA A 898 9.44 -30.77 33.98
C ALA A 898 10.38 -30.07 32.98
N PRO A 899 11.32 -30.79 32.33
CA PRO A 899 12.32 -30.15 31.46
C PRO A 899 11.71 -29.38 30.30
N TRP A 900 10.63 -29.86 29.69
CA TRP A 900 9.95 -29.17 28.59
C TRP A 900 9.31 -27.85 29.04
N LEU A 901 8.90 -27.76 30.32
CA LEU A 901 8.29 -26.58 30.89
C LEU A 901 9.32 -25.53 31.28
N LEU A 902 10.51 -25.96 31.70
CA LEU A 902 11.59 -25.07 32.14
C LEU A 902 12.50 -24.60 31.00
N ASN A 903 12.64 -25.41 29.94
CA ASN A 903 13.52 -25.11 28.81
C ASN A 903 12.83 -24.31 27.70
N ASP A 904 11.50 -24.27 27.67
CA ASP A 904 10.71 -23.44 26.76
C ASP A 904 10.18 -22.21 27.50
N GLY A 905 10.64 -21.03 27.10
CA GLY A 905 10.26 -19.77 27.73
C GLY A 905 8.79 -19.39 27.58
N ASP A 906 8.16 -19.79 26.47
CA ASP A 906 6.74 -19.56 26.23
C ASP A 906 5.92 -20.54 27.06
N ALA A 907 6.33 -21.81 27.15
CA ALA A 907 5.73 -22.81 28.03
C ALA A 907 5.71 -22.34 29.49
N LEU A 908 6.88 -21.88 29.97
CA LEU A 908 7.04 -21.34 31.32
C LEU A 908 6.14 -20.11 31.52
N ALA A 909 6.15 -19.16 30.59
CA ALA A 909 5.31 -17.97 30.66
C ALA A 909 3.80 -18.30 30.64
N LEU A 910 3.38 -19.28 29.84
CA LEU A 910 2.01 -19.80 29.78
C LEU A 910 1.58 -20.44 31.10
N ALA A 911 2.40 -21.34 31.65
CA ALA A 911 2.14 -21.98 32.94
C ALA A 911 2.07 -20.95 34.07
N VAL A 912 3.04 -20.03 34.14
CA VAL A 912 3.04 -18.94 35.13
C VAL A 912 1.79 -18.09 34.98
N THR A 913 1.43 -17.67 33.77
CA THR A 913 0.23 -16.85 33.53
C THR A 913 -1.04 -17.58 33.98
N CYS A 914 -1.17 -18.87 33.70
CA CYS A 914 -2.32 -19.66 34.13
C CYS A 914 -2.39 -19.85 35.64
N LEU A 915 -1.28 -20.23 36.28
CA LEU A 915 -1.22 -20.36 37.73
C LEU A 915 -1.51 -19.02 38.42
N LEU A 916 -1.00 -17.91 37.86
CA LEU A 916 -1.30 -16.57 38.35
C LEU A 916 -2.80 -16.22 38.22
N ARG A 917 -3.46 -16.56 37.11
CA ARG A 917 -4.92 -16.34 36.94
C ARG A 917 -5.77 -17.15 37.93
N GLN A 918 -5.25 -18.28 38.39
CA GLN A 918 -5.90 -19.18 39.36
C GLN A 918 -5.48 -18.91 40.81
N GLU A 919 -4.73 -17.82 41.07
CA GLU A 919 -4.21 -17.48 42.41
C GLU A 919 -3.35 -18.61 43.03
N ALA A 920 -2.72 -19.44 42.20
CA ALA A 920 -1.88 -20.58 42.60
C ALA A 920 -0.42 -20.15 42.85
N TYR A 921 -0.22 -19.20 43.76
CA TYR A 921 1.07 -18.51 43.97
C TYR A 921 2.20 -19.43 44.45
N ALA A 922 1.89 -20.45 45.25
CA ALA A 922 2.87 -21.43 45.73
C ALA A 922 3.49 -22.21 44.57
N GLN A 923 2.66 -22.69 43.65
CA GLN A 923 3.09 -23.40 42.44
C GLN A 923 3.90 -22.49 41.52
N VAL A 924 3.56 -21.21 41.42
CA VAL A 924 4.37 -20.23 40.69
C VAL A 924 5.76 -20.16 41.30
N THR A 925 5.87 -20.02 42.62
CA THR A 925 7.17 -19.98 43.31
C THR A 925 7.98 -21.26 43.11
N GLU A 926 7.35 -22.44 43.18
CA GLU A 926 8.01 -23.72 42.92
C GLU A 926 8.53 -23.81 41.47
N LEU A 927 7.73 -23.39 40.49
CA LEU A 927 8.10 -23.36 39.08
C LEU A 927 9.30 -22.44 38.84
N PHE A 928 9.34 -21.29 39.51
CA PHE A 928 10.45 -20.35 39.44
C PHE A 928 11.73 -20.89 40.08
N GLN A 929 11.62 -21.53 41.24
CA GLN A 929 12.78 -22.16 41.89
C GLN A 929 13.38 -23.23 40.99
N ALA A 930 12.53 -24.06 40.36
CA ALA A 930 12.96 -25.07 39.41
C ALA A 930 13.60 -24.46 38.15
N ALA A 931 12.99 -23.41 37.56
CA ALA A 931 13.56 -22.69 36.41
C ALA A 931 14.91 -22.04 36.73
N ALA A 932 15.04 -21.42 37.91
CA ALA A 932 16.28 -20.80 38.35
C ALA A 932 17.38 -21.83 38.59
N GLU A 933 17.04 -23.00 39.13
CA GLU A 933 17.98 -24.10 39.30
C GLU A 933 18.42 -24.68 37.96
N GLU A 934 17.51 -24.83 37.00
CA GLU A 934 17.83 -25.31 35.65
C GLU A 934 18.67 -24.30 34.86
N ALA A 935 18.38 -23.00 34.97
CA ALA A 935 19.19 -21.95 34.36
C ALA A 935 20.61 -21.86 34.93
N ARG A 936 20.83 -22.29 36.18
CA ARG A 936 22.19 -22.46 36.75
C ARG A 936 22.92 -23.65 36.13
N LYS A 937 22.19 -24.71 35.76
CA LYS A 937 22.73 -25.92 35.12
C LYS A 937 22.99 -25.71 33.63
N GLN A 938 22.16 -24.93 32.95
CA GLN A 938 22.19 -24.71 31.50
C GLN A 938 22.19 -23.21 31.16
N PRO A 939 23.35 -22.61 30.79
CA PRO A 939 23.46 -21.18 30.49
C PRO A 939 22.58 -20.67 29.33
N THR A 940 22.04 -21.57 28.50
CA THR A 940 21.14 -21.29 27.37
C THR A 940 19.68 -21.07 27.77
N ALA A 941 19.24 -21.50 28.96
CA ALA A 941 17.84 -21.36 29.44
C ALA A 941 17.45 -19.92 29.86
N ARG A 942 18.29 -18.90 29.54
CA ARG A 942 18.15 -17.52 30.01
C ARG A 942 16.93 -16.75 29.47
N ILE A 943 16.29 -17.21 28.41
CA ILE A 943 15.19 -16.48 27.74
C ILE A 943 13.86 -16.67 28.48
N GLY A 944 13.54 -17.88 28.95
CA GLY A 944 12.30 -18.18 29.67
C GLY A 944 12.22 -17.52 31.04
N ALA A 945 13.32 -17.50 31.79
CA ALA A 945 13.40 -16.82 33.08
C ALA A 945 13.14 -15.30 32.97
N ARG A 946 13.52 -14.67 31.83
CA ARG A 946 13.35 -13.22 31.60
C ARG A 946 11.88 -12.82 31.35
N ALA A 947 11.13 -13.61 30.58
CA ALA A 947 9.71 -13.37 30.31
C ALA A 947 8.85 -13.59 31.56
N ALA A 948 9.15 -14.64 32.33
CA ALA A 948 8.44 -14.95 33.57
C ALA A 948 8.70 -13.89 34.68
N THR A 949 9.91 -13.30 34.72
CA THR A 949 10.24 -12.20 35.66
C THR A 949 9.39 -10.95 35.42
N ALA A 950 9.08 -10.61 34.15
CA ALA A 950 8.25 -9.45 33.82
C ALA A 950 6.77 -9.64 34.25
N ALA A 951 6.24 -10.86 34.13
CA ALA A 951 4.88 -11.20 34.59
C ALA A 951 4.76 -11.18 36.12
N LEU A 952 5.80 -11.61 36.83
CA LEU A 952 5.86 -11.55 38.29
C LEU A 952 6.01 -10.10 38.80
N PHE A 953 6.74 -9.27 38.06
CA PHE A 953 6.88 -7.83 38.33
C PHE A 953 5.52 -7.11 38.29
N ALA A 954 4.72 -7.38 37.26
CA ALA A 954 3.40 -6.76 37.08
C ALA A 954 2.40 -7.11 38.22
N LYS A 955 2.48 -8.32 38.77
CA LYS A 955 1.53 -8.78 39.81
C LYS A 955 2.02 -8.58 41.25
N ALA A 956 3.33 -8.56 41.49
CA ALA A 956 3.89 -8.16 42.78
C ALA A 956 3.60 -6.68 43.09
N LEU A 957 3.52 -5.85 42.04
CA LEU A 957 3.01 -4.48 42.12
C LEU A 957 1.53 -4.41 42.56
N GLU A 958 0.69 -5.37 42.18
CA GLU A 958 -0.70 -5.47 42.67
C GLU A 958 -0.78 -5.94 44.14
N ALA A 959 0.13 -6.81 44.58
CA ALA A 959 0.15 -7.39 45.92
C ALA A 959 0.77 -6.49 47.02
N LYS A 960 1.38 -5.35 46.63
CA LYS A 960 2.02 -4.34 47.51
C LYS A 960 3.20 -4.80 48.38
N ASP A 961 3.82 -5.94 48.11
CA ASP A 961 5.05 -6.38 48.81
C ASP A 961 6.31 -6.07 47.99
N VAL A 962 6.54 -4.77 47.80
CA VAL A 962 7.67 -4.19 47.03
C VAL A 962 9.05 -4.52 47.64
N PRO A 963 9.26 -4.53 48.98
CA PRO A 963 10.58 -4.75 49.57
C PRO A 963 11.17 -6.15 49.32
N ALA A 964 10.35 -7.20 49.35
CA ALA A 964 10.79 -8.57 49.07
C ALA A 964 11.20 -8.73 47.59
N LEU A 965 10.49 -8.05 46.69
CA LEU A 965 10.77 -8.02 45.26
C LEU A 965 12.09 -7.28 44.93
N THR A 966 12.32 -6.12 45.53
CA THR A 966 13.55 -5.34 45.33
C THR A 966 14.79 -6.13 45.76
N LYS A 967 14.71 -6.84 46.89
CA LYS A 967 15.80 -7.70 47.36
C LYS A 967 16.10 -8.84 46.37
N ASN A 968 15.08 -9.53 45.89
CA ASN A 968 15.23 -10.63 44.92
C ASN A 968 15.75 -10.15 43.56
N LEU A 969 15.37 -8.93 43.12
CA LEU A 969 15.88 -8.32 41.89
C LEU A 969 17.34 -7.88 42.03
N CYS A 970 17.75 -7.36 43.18
CA CYS A 970 19.15 -7.06 43.49
C CYS A 970 20.00 -8.33 43.52
N ASP A 971 19.48 -9.42 44.12
CA ASP A 971 20.16 -10.72 44.18
C ASP A 971 20.27 -11.37 42.77
N MET A 972 19.33 -11.08 41.87
CA MET A 972 19.38 -11.52 40.46
C MET A 972 20.24 -10.61 39.55
N GLY A 973 20.41 -9.32 39.87
CA GLY A 973 21.29 -8.40 39.14
C GLY A 973 22.74 -8.89 39.06
N ALA A 974 23.17 -9.70 40.03
CA ALA A 974 24.45 -10.42 40.02
C ALA A 974 24.59 -11.44 38.87
N THR A 975 23.54 -11.73 38.09
CA THR A 975 23.53 -12.71 36.99
C THR A 975 23.59 -12.10 35.57
N GLY A 976 23.68 -10.77 35.44
CA GLY A 976 24.10 -10.11 34.19
C GLY A 976 23.00 -9.73 33.18
N ALA A 977 21.82 -9.28 33.63
CA ALA A 977 20.82 -8.67 32.74
C ALA A 977 21.07 -7.15 32.58
N PRO A 978 20.97 -6.57 31.36
CA PRO A 978 21.22 -5.15 31.15
C PRO A 978 20.06 -4.28 31.69
N PRO A 979 20.35 -3.12 32.33
CA PRO A 979 19.35 -2.29 33.02
C PRO A 979 18.20 -1.74 32.14
N ASP A 980 18.45 -1.54 30.85
CA ASP A 980 17.51 -0.95 29.88
C ASP A 980 16.31 -1.88 29.57
N PHE A 981 16.50 -3.18 29.68
CA PHE A 981 15.46 -4.18 29.49
C PHE A 981 14.46 -4.21 30.65
N ILE A 982 14.96 -4.09 31.88
CA ILE A 982 14.14 -4.04 33.11
C ILE A 982 13.25 -2.81 33.08
N LEU A 983 13.82 -1.65 32.73
CA LEU A 983 13.12 -0.36 32.69
C LEU A 983 12.03 -0.30 31.61
N ARG A 984 12.21 -0.98 30.46
CA ARG A 984 11.20 -1.07 29.40
C ARG A 984 9.93 -1.80 29.84
N HIS A 985 10.06 -2.87 30.62
CA HIS A 985 8.92 -3.68 31.08
C HIS A 985 8.20 -3.06 32.29
N VAL A 986 8.93 -2.36 33.15
CA VAL A 986 8.33 -1.52 34.21
C VAL A 986 7.39 -0.48 33.60
N ARG A 987 7.81 0.18 32.51
CA ARG A 987 7.01 1.20 31.82
C ARG A 987 5.69 0.67 31.29
N THR A 988 5.69 -0.48 30.60
CA THR A 988 4.48 -1.12 30.08
C THR A 988 3.47 -1.46 31.17
N ALA A 989 3.94 -1.82 32.38
CA ALA A 989 3.08 -2.07 33.54
C ALA A 989 2.50 -0.78 34.15
N LEU A 990 3.23 0.34 34.08
CA LEU A 990 2.83 1.64 34.65
C LEU A 990 1.83 2.41 33.76
N ASP A 991 1.79 2.15 32.45
CA ASP A 991 0.91 2.84 31.49
C ASP A 991 -0.60 2.50 31.69
N GLY A 992 -0.94 1.56 32.59
CA GLY A 992 -2.32 1.19 32.94
C GLY A 992 -2.81 1.64 34.33
N ALA A 993 -1.97 2.24 35.17
CA ALA A 993 -2.28 2.52 36.58
C ALA A 993 -2.72 3.98 36.84
N PRO A 994 -3.56 4.25 37.87
CA PRO A 994 -3.93 5.61 38.27
C PRO A 994 -2.71 6.45 38.66
N LEU A 995 -2.69 7.74 38.26
CA LEU A 995 -1.57 8.67 38.47
C LEU A 995 -1.05 8.74 39.92
N LYS A 996 -1.92 8.57 40.91
CA LYS A 996 -1.56 8.55 42.34
C LYS A 996 -0.69 7.34 42.70
N THR A 997 -1.00 6.17 42.13
CA THR A 997 -0.23 4.94 42.32
C THR A 997 1.15 5.09 41.68
N ASN A 998 1.25 5.75 40.51
CA ASN A 998 2.53 6.01 39.84
C ASN A 998 3.47 6.89 40.68
N LEU A 999 2.95 7.85 41.44
CA LEU A 999 3.75 8.69 42.35
C LEU A 999 4.24 7.92 43.58
N GLU A 1000 3.37 7.17 44.27
CA GLU A 1000 3.74 6.37 45.44
C GLU A 1000 4.75 5.24 45.09
N MET A 1001 4.67 4.70 43.87
CA MET A 1001 5.60 3.69 43.36
C MET A 1001 6.95 4.28 42.94
N CYS A 1002 6.98 5.45 42.31
CA CYS A 1002 8.22 6.18 42.03
C CYS A 1002 8.96 6.55 43.33
N GLU A 1003 8.23 6.95 44.38
CA GLU A 1003 8.78 7.21 45.71
C GLU A 1003 9.44 5.96 46.32
N SER A 1004 8.75 4.82 46.31
CA SER A 1004 9.29 3.57 46.88
C SER A 1004 10.49 3.01 46.10
N PHE A 1005 10.50 3.17 44.77
CA PHE A 1005 11.62 2.79 43.92
C PHE A 1005 12.85 3.68 44.17
N LEU A 1006 12.64 4.99 44.30
CA LEU A 1006 13.71 5.94 44.64
C LEU A 1006 14.27 5.69 46.05
N ASP A 1007 13.41 5.40 47.03
CA ASP A 1007 13.85 5.05 48.39
C ASP A 1007 14.68 3.76 48.41
N GLY A 1008 14.31 2.75 47.61
CA GLY A 1008 15.10 1.53 47.44
C GLY A 1008 16.44 1.77 46.74
N LEU A 1009 16.47 2.65 45.73
CA LEU A 1009 17.69 3.03 45.02
C LEU A 1009 18.65 3.80 45.94
N LEU A 1010 18.13 4.69 46.79
CA LEU A 1010 18.91 5.49 47.74
C LEU A 1010 19.38 4.69 48.97
N ALA A 1011 18.74 3.57 49.27
CA ALA A 1011 19.18 2.62 50.30
C ALA A 1011 20.32 1.70 49.82
N ALA A 1012 20.67 1.73 48.53
CA ALA A 1012 21.80 0.96 48.00
C ALA A 1012 23.12 1.40 48.68
N PRO A 1013 24.00 0.46 49.07
CA PRO A 1013 25.20 0.77 49.84
C PRO A 1013 26.14 1.80 49.17
N GLU A 1014 26.14 1.87 47.84
CA GLU A 1014 26.94 2.80 47.07
C GLU A 1014 26.42 4.25 47.14
N LEU A 1015 25.11 4.46 47.34
CA LEU A 1015 24.47 5.79 47.44
C LEU A 1015 24.24 6.25 48.88
N ALA A 1016 24.21 5.32 49.84
CA ALA A 1016 24.06 5.60 51.26
C ALA A 1016 25.18 6.51 51.84
N ALA A 1017 26.32 6.59 51.16
CA ALA A 1017 27.44 7.47 51.52
C ALA A 1017 27.12 8.98 51.40
N CYS A 1018 26.10 9.36 50.61
CA CYS A 1018 25.77 10.75 50.30
C CYS A 1018 24.89 11.46 51.34
N LYS A 1019 24.40 10.76 52.39
CA LYS A 1019 23.54 11.29 53.48
C LYS A 1019 22.46 12.29 53.01
N VAL A 1020 21.73 11.95 51.96
CA VAL A 1020 20.58 12.73 51.48
C VAL A 1020 19.35 12.29 52.25
N LYS A 1021 18.69 13.22 52.96
CA LYS A 1021 17.41 12.96 53.64
C LYS A 1021 16.28 13.61 52.85
N LEU A 1022 15.29 12.82 52.44
CA LEU A 1022 14.06 13.33 51.80
C LEU A 1022 12.96 13.47 52.84
N GLU A 1023 12.33 14.64 52.92
CA GLU A 1023 11.16 14.90 53.76
C GLU A 1023 9.96 15.35 52.93
N LEU A 1024 8.81 14.71 53.16
CA LEU A 1024 7.55 14.97 52.44
C LEU A 1024 6.63 15.88 53.27
N ASP A 1025 6.36 17.09 52.77
CA ASP A 1025 5.30 17.94 53.28
C ASP A 1025 3.96 17.53 52.63
N ARG A 1026 3.22 16.69 53.37
CA ARG A 1026 1.96 16.09 52.93
C ARG A 1026 0.83 17.10 52.75
N ALA A 1027 0.87 18.26 53.40
CA ALA A 1027 -0.18 19.28 53.27
C ALA A 1027 -0.10 20.02 51.93
N ARG A 1028 1.04 19.95 51.23
CA ARG A 1028 1.29 20.69 49.99
C ARG A 1028 1.73 19.81 48.81
N GLY A 1029 1.83 18.50 49.00
CA GLY A 1029 2.30 17.56 47.97
C GLY A 1029 3.71 17.87 47.49
N ARG A 1030 4.66 18.06 48.41
CA ARG A 1030 6.07 18.39 48.10
C ARG A 1030 7.04 17.47 48.81
N VAL A 1031 8.05 16.97 48.10
CA VAL A 1031 9.24 16.31 48.65
C VAL A 1031 10.40 17.32 48.68
N THR A 1032 11.13 17.40 49.78
CA THR A 1032 12.29 18.27 49.98
C THR A 1032 13.52 17.44 50.31
N ALA A 1033 14.60 17.60 49.56
CA ALA A 1033 15.88 16.95 49.82
C ALA A 1033 16.79 17.85 50.65
N ILE A 1034 17.27 17.37 51.79
CA ILE A 1034 18.25 18.04 52.63
C ILE A 1034 19.56 17.25 52.56
N VAL A 1035 20.63 17.91 52.14
CA VAL A 1035 21.97 17.31 51.98
C VAL A 1035 22.93 18.02 52.93
N ASP A 1036 23.58 17.26 53.81
CA ASP A 1036 24.42 17.80 54.88
C ASP A 1036 25.92 17.59 54.56
N LYS A 1037 26.46 18.37 53.61
CA LYS A 1037 27.89 18.75 53.46
C LYS A 1037 28.13 19.65 52.22
N PRO A 1038 29.11 20.58 52.24
CA PRO A 1038 29.45 21.42 51.09
C PRO A 1038 30.75 20.96 50.42
N ALA A 1039 30.64 20.08 49.42
CA ALA A 1039 31.52 19.94 48.24
C ALA A 1039 31.27 18.57 47.61
N LEU A 1040 30.65 18.53 46.43
CA LEU A 1040 30.52 17.32 45.62
C LEU A 1040 31.78 17.18 44.76
N SER A 1041 32.34 15.97 44.69
CA SER A 1041 33.43 15.65 43.77
C SER A 1041 32.91 15.53 42.32
N ALA A 1042 33.82 15.56 41.33
CA ALA A 1042 33.43 15.36 39.93
C ALA A 1042 32.77 14.00 39.68
N GLU A 1043 33.09 13.00 40.51
CA GLU A 1043 32.53 11.65 40.46
C GLU A 1043 31.09 11.62 40.98
N ASP A 1044 30.80 12.37 42.06
CA ASP A 1044 29.43 12.53 42.58
C ASP A 1044 28.51 13.25 41.59
N VAL A 1045 29.06 14.23 40.85
CA VAL A 1045 28.35 14.90 39.77
C VAL A 1045 28.10 13.94 38.60
N GLY A 1046 29.07 13.09 38.25
CA GLY A 1046 28.91 12.05 37.23
C GLY A 1046 27.77 11.08 37.53
N ALA A 1047 27.71 10.56 38.77
CA ALA A 1047 26.65 9.65 39.20
C ALA A 1047 25.26 10.30 39.17
N ALA A 1048 25.15 11.56 39.60
CA ALA A 1048 23.90 12.31 39.54
C ALA A 1048 23.44 12.56 38.09
N LEU A 1049 24.37 12.78 37.15
CA LEU A 1049 24.06 12.95 35.73
C LEU A 1049 23.65 11.64 35.06
N THR A 1050 24.27 10.52 35.42
CA THR A 1050 23.84 9.20 34.95
C THR A 1050 22.43 8.86 35.44
N ALA A 1051 22.09 9.18 36.69
CA ALA A 1051 20.74 8.99 37.23
C ALA A 1051 19.72 9.92 36.54
N LEU A 1052 20.09 11.17 36.25
CA LEU A 1052 19.25 12.11 35.51
C LEU A 1052 19.04 11.66 34.07
N GLN A 1053 20.07 11.12 33.40
CA GLN A 1053 19.97 10.57 32.06
C GLN A 1053 19.01 9.38 32.03
N ALA A 1054 19.18 8.43 32.96
CA ALA A 1054 18.29 7.27 33.08
C ALA A 1054 16.83 7.68 33.33
N TRP A 1055 16.59 8.78 34.04
CA TRP A 1055 15.25 9.34 34.25
C TRP A 1055 14.70 10.08 33.01
N LEU A 1056 15.54 10.83 32.28
CA LEU A 1056 15.14 11.52 31.04
C LEU A 1056 14.81 10.53 29.91
N ASP A 1057 15.46 9.37 29.90
CA ASP A 1057 15.19 8.27 28.96
C ASP A 1057 13.79 7.65 29.16
N LEU A 1058 13.14 7.92 30.31
CA LEU A 1058 11.74 7.57 30.56
C LEU A 1058 10.73 8.49 29.84
N LYS A 1059 11.20 9.60 29.23
CA LYS A 1059 10.39 10.62 28.52
C LYS A 1059 9.24 11.22 29.36
N PRO A 1060 9.53 11.86 30.51
CA PRO A 1060 8.49 12.47 31.35
C PRO A 1060 7.83 13.70 30.67
N PRO A 1061 6.64 14.14 31.13
CA PRO A 1061 5.92 15.28 30.55
C PRO A 1061 6.77 16.57 30.56
N GLU A 1062 6.69 17.35 29.48
CA GLU A 1062 7.52 18.55 29.24
C GLU A 1062 7.51 19.55 30.42
N ARG A 1063 6.37 19.70 31.09
CA ARG A 1063 6.19 20.61 32.23
C ARG A 1063 7.04 20.20 33.44
N GLU A 1064 7.23 18.90 33.69
CA GLU A 1064 8.01 18.38 34.81
C GLU A 1064 9.50 18.52 34.55
N ILE A 1065 9.94 18.28 33.31
CA ILE A 1065 11.33 18.52 32.87
C ILE A 1065 11.71 19.99 33.07
N LYS A 1066 10.83 20.93 32.68
CA LYS A 1066 11.07 22.38 32.81
C LYS A 1066 11.18 22.82 34.28
N ASP A 1067 10.32 22.31 35.15
CA ASP A 1067 10.35 22.65 36.58
C ASP A 1067 11.55 22.04 37.32
N LEU A 1068 11.96 20.81 36.96
CA LEU A 1068 13.12 20.15 37.56
C LEU A 1068 14.43 20.85 37.16
N LEU A 1069 14.60 21.14 35.87
CA LEU A 1069 15.79 21.84 35.35
C LEU A 1069 15.91 23.23 35.99
N LYS A 1070 14.81 24.01 36.06
CA LYS A 1070 14.81 25.34 36.69
C LYS A 1070 15.31 25.30 38.14
N LYS A 1071 14.84 24.34 38.94
CA LYS A 1071 15.27 24.17 40.34
C LYS A 1071 16.73 23.75 40.46
N PHE A 1072 17.21 22.85 39.59
CA PHE A 1072 18.61 22.43 39.57
C PHE A 1072 19.55 23.61 39.27
N LYS A 1073 19.17 24.49 38.33
CA LYS A 1073 19.90 25.73 38.04
C LYS A 1073 19.93 26.71 39.22
N ASP A 1074 18.80 26.89 39.90
CA ASP A 1074 18.72 27.83 41.01
C ASP A 1074 19.43 27.34 42.28
N ALA A 1075 19.45 26.03 42.53
CA ALA A 1075 20.07 25.45 43.72
C ALA A 1075 21.59 25.20 43.59
N TYR A 1076 22.08 24.80 42.40
CA TYR A 1076 23.44 24.30 42.24
C TYR A 1076 24.30 25.11 41.26
N LEU A 1077 23.80 25.44 40.06
CA LEU A 1077 24.63 26.08 39.02
C LEU A 1077 25.11 27.49 39.41
N LYS A 1078 24.31 28.25 40.18
CA LYS A 1078 24.70 29.59 40.67
C LYS A 1078 25.86 29.57 41.69
N LYS A 1079 26.24 28.40 42.22
CA LYS A 1079 27.21 28.25 43.31
C LYS A 1079 28.48 27.47 42.91
N LEU A 1080 28.59 27.01 41.67
CA LEU A 1080 29.72 26.21 41.19
C LEU A 1080 30.81 27.08 40.51
N PRO A 1081 32.11 26.69 40.57
CA PRO A 1081 33.18 27.35 39.84
C PRO A 1081 33.00 27.22 38.31
N GLY A 1082 33.47 28.22 37.56
CA GLY A 1082 33.21 28.34 36.11
C GLY A 1082 33.59 27.11 35.25
N ALA A 1083 34.68 26.42 35.57
CA ALA A 1083 35.13 25.25 34.81
C ALA A 1083 34.17 24.04 34.90
N THR A 1084 33.40 23.91 35.99
CA THR A 1084 32.42 22.83 36.16
C THR A 1084 31.12 23.12 35.40
N VAL A 1085 30.80 24.41 35.23
CA VAL A 1085 29.65 24.87 34.44
C VAL A 1085 29.87 24.63 32.94
N GLU A 1086 31.11 24.81 32.46
CA GLU A 1086 31.48 24.51 31.07
C GLU A 1086 31.36 23.01 30.73
N ALA A 1087 31.92 22.13 31.57
CA ALA A 1087 31.83 20.68 31.36
C ALA A 1087 30.38 20.17 31.34
N PHE A 1088 29.53 20.73 32.21
CA PHE A 1088 28.09 20.43 32.21
C PHE A 1088 27.38 20.98 30.97
N GLY A 1089 27.75 22.18 30.51
CA GLY A 1089 27.25 22.77 29.27
C GLY A 1089 27.62 21.99 28.01
N ASP A 1090 28.80 21.37 27.99
CA ASP A 1090 29.23 20.50 26.89
C ASP A 1090 28.41 19.21 26.82
N GLU A 1091 28.09 18.57 27.95
CA GLU A 1091 27.27 17.35 27.94
C GLU A 1091 25.79 17.62 27.59
N LEU A 1092 25.21 18.73 28.08
CA LEU A 1092 23.87 19.13 27.64
C LEU A 1092 23.81 19.44 26.13
N ARG A 1093 24.92 19.90 25.54
CA ARG A 1093 25.02 20.10 24.09
C ARG A 1093 25.09 18.77 23.32
N LYS A 1094 25.77 17.74 23.85
CA LYS A 1094 25.76 16.39 23.27
C LYS A 1094 24.36 15.77 23.33
N LEU A 1095 23.66 15.92 24.45
CA LEU A 1095 22.27 15.49 24.63
C LEU A 1095 21.29 16.18 23.67
N LYS A 1096 21.44 17.50 23.49
CA LYS A 1096 20.64 18.26 22.51
C LYS A 1096 20.82 17.74 21.07
N ALA A 1097 21.97 17.20 20.73
CA ALA A 1097 22.24 16.67 19.38
C ALA A 1097 21.61 15.29 19.13
N ALA A 1098 21.23 14.56 20.18
CA ALA A 1098 20.76 13.17 20.09
C ALA A 1098 19.23 13.02 19.94
N ASP A 1099 18.41 13.97 20.44
CA ASP A 1099 16.93 13.89 20.39
C ASP A 1099 16.27 15.24 20.02
N PRO A 1100 15.59 15.35 18.86
CA PRO A 1100 14.98 16.61 18.38
C PRO A 1100 13.84 17.18 19.26
N VAL A 1101 13.11 16.34 19.99
CA VAL A 1101 11.98 16.78 20.83
C VAL A 1101 12.50 17.34 22.15
N GLN A 1102 13.51 16.69 22.74
CA GLN A 1102 14.18 17.19 23.95
C GLN A 1102 15.08 18.40 23.64
N ALA A 1103 15.60 18.52 22.43
CA ALA A 1103 16.46 19.61 21.99
C ALA A 1103 15.83 21.01 22.12
N ARG A 1104 14.49 21.12 21.99
CA ARG A 1104 13.76 22.38 22.15
C ARG A 1104 13.75 22.86 23.59
N VAL A 1105 13.50 21.96 24.55
CA VAL A 1105 13.44 22.26 25.99
C VAL A 1105 14.82 22.55 26.54
N ILE A 1106 15.81 21.73 26.18
CA ILE A 1106 17.23 21.93 26.53
C ILE A 1106 17.77 23.22 25.89
N GLY A 1107 17.33 23.56 24.67
CA GLY A 1107 17.69 24.80 23.98
C GLY A 1107 17.07 26.08 24.57
N GLU A 1108 15.90 26.00 25.22
CA GLU A 1108 15.36 27.10 26.04
C GLU A 1108 16.16 27.27 27.35
N PHE A 1109 16.73 26.19 27.87
CA PHE A 1109 17.48 26.17 29.13
C PHE A 1109 18.93 26.69 29.02
N LEU A 1110 19.61 26.39 27.90
CA LEU A 1110 20.99 26.82 27.63
C LEU A 1110 21.11 28.31 27.24
N ARG A 1111 20.01 28.96 26.86
CA ARG A 1111 19.99 30.33 26.34
C ARG A 1111 20.51 31.43 27.30
N PRO A 1112 20.39 31.33 28.63
CA PRO A 1112 20.93 32.32 29.57
C PRO A 1112 22.33 32.00 30.13
N ALA A 1113 23.00 30.94 29.63
CA ALA A 1113 24.34 30.54 30.07
C ALA A 1113 25.46 30.91 29.06
N GLN A 1114 25.09 31.43 27.89
CA GLN A 1114 25.92 32.34 27.08
C GLN A 1114 25.78 33.75 27.64
#